data_AF-A0A817LYA2-F1
#
_entry.id   AF-A0A817LYA2-F1
#
_cell.length_a   1.000
_cell.length_b   1.000
_cell.length_c   1.000
_cell.angle_alpha   90.00
_cell.angle_beta   90.00
_cell.angle_gamma   90.00
#
_symmetry.space_group_name_H-M   'P 1'
#
loop_
_entity.id
_entity.type
_entity.pdbx_description
1 polymer ?
#
loop_
_entity_poly.entity_id
_entity_poly.type
_entity_poly.pdbx_seq_one_letter_code
_entity_poly.pdbx_strand_id
1 'polypeptide(L)'
;MVDTKVECNGEEINDDHSVQAVRFQANSDSLSKSDNQNTKSKEEGTADDSNAIIAVKDTNTTTVQKDTRNNRLITVGGVTGIHDILDPVIEYAAEPLLSLHEACVPLSDILFNLSFYVELALSETPKEPPNGLTVDESAAIRLYTIEWEKPHRSLYSMLNYTLKTAPREELRPYFKYMKLFLTALVKLPCVPPLTVWRGVAKDLSSEFPPGTLVTWWAFSSCTHALPVLENNMYLGSEGERTLFSVEAINGRTVQAHSHFVTEDEILLLPGTRMEVQSLFSPAAGLHIIHLKQIKPTETLLELPFEALLYPPENKKKPWYKKKRTIFELAIIVIICIAGIIVGAVLGSRRPPPPPLCWPRRPNLVMDYFWSFDCGDAREDLTGLYNGTFVNGSKTVSPDFSGQGQALYLDRKQYQYVILPRSLNLTLNTSFTVSAWLLVAGYLRKTILSDCNNFDPTCISFSITDTTINIQLLNWDNASLLQEVSVSVQDYICQSCWIHVAYSFDRQTRLTIFYFNGIEIERRYLNLTYKISPQVNKTKVSYIGLNAVTKTRPFYGLIDSLCILYAVKNASVIRYEATILCQYRFNSDDINAGWGPNNIRARSQHVYRSLWYNQSSLLFNDSDSYFQSSGFTLLHSNAYEYSVAFWLRLKIQKPEKANSAIAVLQLTSSIPALSSDSYTCVMSMHVYPENQTLGYFFPGIFQLVNVSGSFIGNNTWIHIGVAYESPDTYLFYENGKLIARYTHRRFSLVISDDPRFSVTVGGAYLDDSDPNKPDNFEQMKCFARIPAFNYTKMYGEIDDLTFYSRVLNASEFLTLAESHIT
;
A
#
# COMPACT_ATOMS: atom_id res chain seq x y z
N MET A 1 -42.82 16.56 -50.87
CA MET A 1 -42.09 16.67 -52.16
C MET A 1 -41.14 17.86 -52.06
N VAL A 2 -40.09 17.87 -52.89
CA VAL A 2 -39.31 19.02 -53.42
C VAL A 2 -39.78 20.39 -52.90
N ASP A 3 -38.94 21.23 -52.27
CA ASP A 3 -37.75 21.81 -52.92
C ASP A 3 -36.54 22.13 -52.00
N THR A 4 -35.45 22.60 -52.62
CA THR A 4 -34.15 22.93 -52.03
C THR A 4 -33.75 24.39 -52.23
N LYS A 5 -32.99 24.98 -51.27
CA LYS A 5 -31.99 26.10 -51.38
C LYS A 5 -31.82 26.81 -50.01
N VAL A 6 -30.78 27.62 -49.72
CA VAL A 6 -29.31 27.60 -50.00
C VAL A 6 -28.68 28.82 -49.29
N GLU A 7 -27.52 28.61 -48.66
CA GLU A 7 -26.45 29.60 -48.35
C GLU A 7 -26.60 30.85 -47.44
N CYS A 8 -25.51 31.08 -46.69
CA CYS A 8 -24.74 32.33 -46.50
C CYS A 8 -25.03 33.35 -45.36
N ASN A 9 -23.99 33.46 -44.50
CA ASN A 9 -23.24 34.66 -44.10
C ASN A 9 -23.79 35.70 -43.08
N GLY A 10 -22.84 36.20 -42.28
CA GLY A 10 -22.91 37.45 -41.50
C GLY A 10 -23.53 37.31 -40.10
N GLU A 11 -23.12 38.11 -39.11
CA GLU A 11 -21.91 38.94 -38.96
C GLU A 11 -21.70 39.26 -37.46
N GLU A 12 -20.63 39.95 -37.07
CA GLU A 12 -20.36 40.34 -35.67
C GLU A 12 -21.32 41.44 -35.17
N ILE A 13 -21.48 41.55 -33.84
CA ILE A 13 -21.74 42.82 -33.12
C ILE A 13 -21.46 42.64 -31.61
N ASN A 14 -20.74 43.58 -31.00
CA ASN A 14 -20.62 43.73 -29.55
C ASN A 14 -21.80 44.57 -29.02
N ASP A 15 -22.22 44.39 -27.77
CA ASP A 15 -21.80 45.35 -26.73
C ASP A 15 -22.26 45.00 -25.30
N ASP A 16 -21.63 45.70 -24.36
CA ASP A 16 -21.88 45.69 -22.91
C ASP A 16 -23.29 46.20 -22.53
N HIS A 17 -23.88 45.64 -21.46
CA HIS A 17 -24.30 46.46 -20.32
C HIS A 17 -24.80 45.66 -19.10
N SER A 18 -24.39 46.15 -17.92
CA SER A 18 -24.86 45.76 -16.59
C SER A 18 -26.36 46.00 -16.34
N VAL A 19 -26.97 45.29 -15.38
CA VAL A 19 -27.84 45.93 -14.36
C VAL A 19 -28.08 45.05 -13.10
N GLN A 20 -27.75 45.65 -11.94
CA GLN A 20 -28.30 45.53 -10.57
C GLN A 20 -28.58 44.18 -9.88
N ALA A 21 -28.25 44.17 -8.58
CA ALA A 21 -28.70 43.19 -7.60
C ALA A 21 -30.00 43.60 -6.90
N VAL A 22 -30.77 42.63 -6.38
CA VAL A 22 -31.92 42.86 -5.50
C VAL A 22 -31.52 42.63 -4.04
N ARG A 23 -31.80 43.60 -3.17
CA ARG A 23 -31.69 43.45 -1.70
C ARG A 23 -32.87 42.67 -1.15
N PHE A 24 -32.63 41.90 -0.09
CA PHE A 24 -33.48 41.92 1.10
C PHE A 24 -32.63 42.21 2.33
N GLN A 25 -33.22 42.89 3.31
CA GLN A 25 -32.56 43.45 4.49
C GLN A 25 -33.60 43.55 5.64
N ALA A 26 -33.12 43.79 6.87
CA ALA A 26 -33.85 43.86 8.14
C ALA A 26 -34.12 42.47 8.81
N ASN A 27 -33.99 42.30 10.12
CA ASN A 27 -33.51 43.27 11.12
C ASN A 27 -32.76 42.63 12.30
N SER A 28 -32.01 43.47 13.02
CA SER A 28 -31.29 43.17 14.26
C SER A 28 -32.09 43.61 15.50
N ASP A 29 -31.79 43.03 16.66
CA ASP A 29 -31.77 43.64 18.01
C ASP A 29 -31.36 42.57 19.06
N SER A 30 -30.82 42.85 20.25
CA SER A 30 -30.09 44.03 20.78
C SER A 30 -29.27 43.59 22.05
N LEU A 31 -28.56 44.50 22.73
CA LEU A 31 -27.60 44.18 23.83
C LEU A 31 -28.24 44.09 25.23
N SER A 32 -27.61 43.34 26.15
CA SER A 32 -27.42 43.77 27.56
C SER A 32 -26.27 42.99 28.26
N LYS A 33 -25.97 43.32 29.54
CA LYS A 33 -24.73 42.95 30.28
C LYS A 33 -25.02 42.08 31.51
N SER A 34 -24.04 41.29 31.98
CA SER A 34 -23.71 41.21 33.43
C SER A 34 -22.34 40.55 33.69
N ASP A 35 -21.45 41.33 34.32
CA ASP A 35 -20.64 41.02 35.51
C ASP A 35 -20.28 39.57 35.90
N ASN A 36 -18.98 39.34 36.10
CA ASN A 36 -18.50 39.03 37.46
C ASN A 36 -17.00 39.36 37.67
N GLN A 37 -16.64 39.82 38.88
CA GLN A 37 -15.26 39.93 39.36
C GLN A 37 -15.18 39.28 40.75
N ASN A 38 -14.20 38.40 41.00
CA ASN A 38 -13.56 38.31 42.34
C ASN A 38 -12.25 37.49 42.39
N THR A 39 -11.16 38.22 42.58
CA THR A 39 -10.13 38.09 43.65
C THR A 39 -9.54 36.73 44.10
N LYS A 40 -8.24 36.60 43.83
CA LYS A 40 -7.11 36.27 44.73
C LYS A 40 -7.30 35.31 45.94
N SER A 41 -6.55 34.21 45.93
CA SER A 41 -5.62 33.75 47.02
C SER A 41 -4.93 32.44 46.55
N LYS A 42 -3.76 31.99 47.05
CA LYS A 42 -2.77 32.52 48.03
C LYS A 42 -1.36 31.98 47.68
N GLU A 43 -0.32 32.46 48.36
CA GLU A 43 1.10 32.14 48.11
C GLU A 43 1.70 31.09 49.08
N GLU A 44 2.77 30.44 48.59
CA GLU A 44 4.01 29.98 49.28
C GLU A 44 4.05 28.90 50.39
N GLY A 45 5.18 28.16 50.37
CA GLY A 45 5.83 27.48 51.51
C GLY A 45 5.74 25.94 51.55
N THR A 46 6.79 25.18 51.87
CA THR A 46 8.25 25.47 51.94
C THR A 46 9.07 24.15 51.95
N ALA A 47 10.40 24.29 52.02
CA ALA A 47 11.44 23.27 52.27
C ALA A 47 11.21 22.34 53.51
N ASP A 48 12.02 21.32 53.81
CA ASP A 48 13.27 20.83 53.16
C ASP A 48 13.23 19.27 53.03
N ASP A 49 14.20 18.37 53.28
CA ASP A 49 15.57 18.41 53.84
C ASP A 49 16.46 17.31 53.19
N SER A 50 17.75 17.37 53.51
CA SER A 50 18.91 16.66 53.01
C SER A 50 19.19 15.25 53.58
N ASN A 51 20.08 14.51 52.91
CA ASN A 51 21.30 14.00 53.56
C ASN A 51 22.37 13.58 52.52
N ALA A 52 23.66 13.78 52.84
CA ALA A 52 24.77 13.47 51.93
C ALA A 52 26.07 13.13 52.70
N ILE A 53 26.77 12.06 52.29
CA ILE A 53 28.05 11.64 52.89
C ILE A 53 29.09 11.27 51.80
N ILE A 54 29.86 12.31 51.42
CA ILE A 54 31.33 12.36 51.19
C ILE A 54 32.06 11.06 51.67
N ALA A 55 32.95 10.37 50.94
CA ALA A 55 34.16 10.76 50.17
C ALA A 55 34.61 9.55 49.27
N VAL A 56 35.76 9.44 48.59
CA VAL A 56 37.05 10.19 48.48
C VAL A 56 37.47 10.26 46.97
N LYS A 57 38.66 10.79 46.65
CA LYS A 57 39.30 10.82 45.32
C LYS A 57 40.12 9.53 45.03
N ASP A 58 40.41 9.18 43.77
CA ASP A 58 41.68 9.65 43.14
C ASP A 58 41.87 9.38 41.63
N THR A 59 42.61 10.31 41.00
CA THR A 59 43.34 10.25 39.70
C THR A 59 42.60 9.98 38.37
N ASN A 60 42.99 10.74 37.34
CA ASN A 60 42.54 10.60 35.94
C ASN A 60 43.32 9.54 35.17
N THR A 61 42.66 8.81 34.26
CA THR A 61 43.28 8.42 32.98
C THR A 61 42.23 8.44 31.85
N THR A 62 42.58 8.95 30.68
CA THR A 62 41.61 9.25 29.61
C THR A 62 41.42 8.07 28.65
N THR A 63 40.25 7.44 28.68
CA THR A 63 39.82 6.49 27.63
C THR A 63 38.41 6.83 27.15
N VAL A 64 38.23 6.96 25.83
CA VAL A 64 36.95 7.28 25.19
C VAL A 64 36.01 6.08 25.30
N GLN A 65 35.03 6.16 26.19
CA GLN A 65 34.04 5.10 26.38
C GLN A 65 32.94 5.21 25.32
N LYS A 66 32.84 4.22 24.42
CA LYS A 66 31.73 4.12 23.45
C LYS A 66 30.42 3.87 24.20
N ASP A 67 29.44 4.74 23.99
CA ASP A 67 28.11 4.67 24.59
C ASP A 67 27.21 3.69 23.80
N THR A 68 27.28 2.40 24.12
CA THR A 68 26.48 1.34 23.50
C THR A 68 25.08 1.23 24.13
N ARG A 69 24.08 1.79 23.45
CA ARG A 69 22.70 1.88 23.96
C ARG A 69 21.78 0.75 23.46
N ASN A 70 21.57 -0.25 24.34
CA ASN A 70 20.39 -1.14 24.48
C ASN A 70 20.56 -2.62 24.11
N ASN A 71 20.02 -3.49 24.98
CA ASN A 71 20.28 -4.93 25.00
C ASN A 71 19.04 -5.75 24.59
N ARG A 72 18.50 -5.49 23.38
CA ARG A 72 17.98 -6.61 22.56
C ARG A 72 19.14 -7.52 22.10
N LEU A 73 20.37 -7.00 22.17
CA LEU A 73 21.65 -7.72 22.13
C LEU A 73 21.84 -8.67 23.34
N ILE A 74 22.49 -9.80 23.09
CA ILE A 74 22.79 -10.83 24.08
C ILE A 74 23.69 -10.26 25.20
N THR A 75 23.31 -10.50 26.45
CA THR A 75 24.14 -10.20 27.62
C THR A 75 25.39 -11.07 27.62
N VAL A 76 26.56 -10.54 27.97
CA VAL A 76 27.85 -11.26 27.87
C VAL A 76 27.84 -12.53 28.74
N GLY A 77 27.67 -13.67 28.08
CA GLY A 77 27.64 -15.02 28.64
C GLY A 77 27.71 -16.02 27.48
N GLY A 78 28.37 -17.16 27.70
CA GLY A 78 28.60 -18.15 26.65
C GLY A 78 27.32 -18.84 26.18
N VAL A 79 27.27 -19.27 24.92
CA VAL A 79 26.14 -20.03 24.36
C VAL A 79 26.33 -21.53 24.66
N THR A 80 26.23 -21.88 25.94
CA THR A 80 25.98 -23.27 26.38
C THR A 80 24.48 -23.52 26.25
N GLY A 81 24.06 -24.58 25.54
CA GLY A 81 22.64 -24.87 25.25
C GLY A 81 22.28 -25.18 23.79
N ILE A 82 23.19 -25.06 22.81
CA ILE A 82 22.94 -25.48 21.41
C ILE A 82 23.24 -26.98 21.18
N HIS A 83 24.19 -27.53 21.94
CA HIS A 83 24.55 -28.96 21.89
C HIS A 83 24.09 -29.76 23.11
N ASP A 84 23.58 -29.10 24.15
CA ASP A 84 23.09 -29.75 25.36
C ASP A 84 21.67 -30.27 25.15
N ILE A 85 21.47 -31.58 25.38
CA ILE A 85 20.16 -32.22 25.33
C ILE A 85 19.42 -31.87 26.63
N LEU A 86 18.85 -30.67 26.69
CA LEU A 86 17.94 -30.27 27.77
C LEU A 86 16.62 -31.05 27.66
N ASP A 87 16.01 -31.38 28.80
CA ASP A 87 14.75 -32.13 28.84
C ASP A 87 13.58 -31.38 28.18
N PRO A 88 12.55 -32.09 27.66
CA PRO A 88 11.31 -31.51 27.17
C PRO A 88 10.59 -30.59 28.17
N VAL A 89 9.94 -29.53 27.67
CA VAL A 89 9.16 -28.60 28.48
C VAL A 89 7.70 -29.04 28.50
N ILE A 90 7.38 -30.02 29.37
CA ILE A 90 6.07 -30.67 29.42
C ILE A 90 5.25 -30.38 30.69
N GLU A 91 5.90 -30.21 31.85
CA GLU A 91 5.22 -30.07 33.14
C GLU A 91 4.24 -28.89 33.20
N TYR A 92 4.57 -27.77 32.54
CA TYR A 92 3.74 -26.55 32.52
C TYR A 92 2.31 -26.79 32.00
N ALA A 93 2.10 -27.79 31.13
CA ALA A 93 0.80 -28.08 30.56
C ALA A 93 -0.21 -28.59 31.60
N ALA A 94 0.28 -29.12 32.75
CA ALA A 94 -0.55 -29.60 33.86
C ALA A 94 -1.03 -28.50 34.82
N GLU A 95 -0.49 -27.27 34.74
CA GLU A 95 -1.00 -26.13 35.52
C GLU A 95 -2.45 -25.79 35.11
N PRO A 96 -3.29 -25.26 36.03
CA PRO A 96 -4.59 -24.70 35.67
C PRO A 96 -4.43 -23.45 34.80
N LEU A 97 -5.41 -23.19 33.94
CA LEU A 97 -5.52 -21.89 33.27
C LEU A 97 -6.06 -20.86 34.27
N LEU A 98 -5.37 -19.73 34.40
CA LEU A 98 -5.61 -18.69 35.41
C LEU A 98 -5.68 -17.30 34.76
N SER A 99 -6.13 -16.28 35.50
CA SER A 99 -6.01 -14.87 35.06
C SER A 99 -4.55 -14.43 34.97
N LEU A 100 -4.26 -13.33 34.26
CA LEU A 100 -2.89 -12.85 34.09
C LEU A 100 -2.23 -12.47 35.43
N HIS A 101 -2.99 -11.88 36.36
CA HIS A 101 -2.49 -11.58 37.70
C HIS A 101 -2.09 -12.86 38.44
N GLU A 102 -2.98 -13.84 38.55
CA GLU A 102 -2.74 -15.11 39.25
C GLU A 102 -1.60 -15.92 38.61
N ALA A 103 -1.51 -15.90 37.28
CA ALA A 103 -0.45 -16.55 36.52
C ALA A 103 0.93 -15.89 36.73
N CYS A 104 0.96 -14.59 37.03
CA CYS A 104 2.17 -13.82 37.30
C CYS A 104 2.60 -13.82 38.78
N VAL A 105 1.75 -14.23 39.73
CA VAL A 105 2.09 -14.24 41.18
C VAL A 105 3.47 -14.86 41.48
N PRO A 106 3.84 -16.06 40.97
CA PRO A 106 5.13 -16.69 41.28
C PRO A 106 6.36 -15.97 40.70
N LEU A 107 6.15 -14.99 39.82
CA LEU A 107 7.21 -14.20 39.17
C LEU A 107 7.41 -12.83 39.85
N SER A 108 6.60 -12.47 40.84
CA SER A 108 6.61 -11.13 41.47
C SER A 108 7.93 -10.80 42.16
N ASP A 109 8.57 -11.79 42.79
CA ASP A 109 9.88 -11.65 43.44
C ASP A 109 11.07 -11.81 42.46
N ILE A 110 10.79 -12.20 41.20
CA ILE A 110 11.79 -12.50 40.16
C ILE A 110 11.90 -11.35 39.14
N LEU A 111 10.79 -10.70 38.82
CA LEU A 111 10.69 -9.66 37.79
C LEU A 111 10.39 -8.29 38.41
N PHE A 112 11.29 -7.34 38.18
CA PHE A 112 11.17 -5.98 38.70
C PHE A 112 9.87 -5.30 38.24
N ASN A 113 9.14 -4.74 39.21
CA ASN A 113 7.90 -3.99 39.01
C ASN A 113 6.82 -4.73 38.17
N LEU A 114 6.76 -6.07 38.27
CA LEU A 114 5.88 -6.90 37.44
C LEU A 114 4.41 -6.50 37.49
N SER A 115 3.91 -6.08 38.66
CA SER A 115 2.52 -5.64 38.84
C SER A 115 2.16 -4.46 37.94
N PHE A 116 3.02 -3.45 37.82
CA PHE A 116 2.82 -2.32 36.90
C PHE A 116 2.73 -2.78 35.44
N TYR A 117 3.60 -3.71 35.02
CA TYR A 117 3.62 -4.20 33.65
C TYR A 117 2.42 -5.12 33.33
N VAL A 118 1.92 -5.88 34.30
CA VAL A 118 0.66 -6.65 34.20
C VAL A 118 -0.53 -5.71 34.02
N GLU A 119 -0.65 -4.67 34.85
CA GLU A 119 -1.70 -3.64 34.73
C GLU A 119 -1.63 -2.90 33.38
N LEU A 120 -0.41 -2.54 32.94
CA LEU A 120 -0.18 -1.92 31.63
C LEU A 120 -0.67 -2.84 30.49
N ALA A 121 -0.27 -4.11 30.49
CA ALA A 121 -0.67 -5.09 29.49
C ALA A 121 -2.19 -5.37 29.47
N LEU A 122 -2.86 -5.31 30.63
CA LEU A 122 -4.32 -5.43 30.70
C LEU A 122 -5.01 -4.15 30.21
N SER A 123 -4.53 -2.97 30.62
CA SER A 123 -5.14 -1.68 30.27
C SER A 123 -5.05 -1.33 28.77
N GLU A 124 -3.99 -1.77 28.10
CA GLU A 124 -3.82 -1.65 26.65
C GLU A 124 -4.55 -2.74 25.84
N THR A 125 -5.00 -3.82 26.47
CA THR A 125 -5.67 -4.91 25.76
C THR A 125 -7.15 -4.57 25.52
N PRO A 126 -7.66 -4.67 24.28
CA PRO A 126 -9.07 -4.44 23.98
C PRO A 126 -10.00 -5.34 24.80
N LYS A 127 -11.17 -4.81 25.21
CA LYS A 127 -12.20 -5.57 25.93
C LYS A 127 -12.72 -6.79 25.15
N GLU A 128 -12.65 -6.71 23.83
CA GLU A 128 -12.91 -7.82 22.89
C GLU A 128 -11.65 -7.99 22.03
N PRO A 129 -10.68 -8.83 22.45
CA PRO A 129 -9.49 -9.10 21.65
C PRO A 129 -9.84 -9.81 20.34
N PRO A 130 -9.04 -9.63 19.27
CA PRO A 130 -9.23 -10.37 18.04
C PRO A 130 -8.86 -11.86 18.21
N ASN A 131 -9.07 -12.63 17.14
CA ASN A 131 -8.72 -14.05 17.05
C ASN A 131 -9.39 -15.00 18.08
N GLY A 132 -10.35 -14.52 18.88
CA GLY A 132 -11.08 -15.33 19.87
C GLY A 132 -10.29 -15.58 21.17
N LEU A 133 -9.28 -14.75 21.46
CA LEU A 133 -8.59 -14.77 22.74
C LEU A 133 -9.41 -14.06 23.83
N THR A 134 -9.27 -14.50 25.09
CA THR A 134 -9.72 -13.73 26.24
C THR A 134 -8.81 -12.52 26.49
N VAL A 135 -9.26 -11.58 27.32
CA VAL A 135 -8.45 -10.41 27.73
C VAL A 135 -7.13 -10.87 28.37
N ASP A 136 -7.16 -11.81 29.31
CA ASP A 136 -5.96 -12.38 29.94
C ASP A 136 -5.00 -13.05 28.95
N GLU A 137 -5.52 -13.79 27.96
CA GLU A 137 -4.72 -14.45 26.93
C GLU A 137 -4.03 -13.44 26.00
N SER A 138 -4.76 -12.42 25.55
CA SER A 138 -4.20 -11.33 24.75
C SER A 138 -3.22 -10.48 25.55
N ALA A 139 -3.52 -10.19 26.82
CA ALA A 139 -2.64 -9.43 27.70
C ALA A 139 -1.38 -10.22 28.10
N ALA A 140 -1.44 -11.56 28.18
CA ALA A 140 -0.26 -12.40 28.38
C ALA A 140 0.72 -12.26 27.21
N ILE A 141 0.22 -12.23 25.97
CA ILE A 141 1.04 -11.96 24.78
C ILE A 141 1.59 -10.52 24.82
N ARG A 142 0.75 -9.53 25.13
CA ARG A 142 1.19 -8.13 25.27
C ARG A 142 2.33 -8.00 26.29
N LEU A 143 2.17 -8.58 27.49
CA LEU A 143 3.17 -8.58 28.56
C LEU A 143 4.50 -9.22 28.15
N TYR A 144 4.48 -10.27 27.33
CA TYR A 144 5.70 -10.84 26.75
C TYR A 144 6.44 -9.81 25.88
N THR A 145 5.71 -9.07 25.05
CA THR A 145 6.29 -8.15 24.05
C THR A 145 6.73 -6.78 24.59
N ILE A 146 6.41 -6.41 25.83
CA ILE A 146 6.85 -5.14 26.43
C ILE A 146 8.36 -5.17 26.70
N GLU A 147 9.04 -4.03 26.51
CA GLU A 147 10.41 -3.81 26.95
C GLU A 147 10.41 -3.04 28.28
N TRP A 148 11.08 -3.57 29.31
CA TRP A 148 11.20 -2.95 30.62
C TRP A 148 12.21 -1.79 30.59
N GLU A 149 12.05 -0.82 31.49
CA GLU A 149 13.03 0.26 31.60
C GLU A 149 14.38 -0.25 32.13
N LYS A 150 15.46 0.23 31.51
CA LYS A 150 16.83 -0.07 31.94
C LYS A 150 17.09 0.45 33.36
N PRO A 151 17.85 -0.28 34.20
CA PRO A 151 18.69 -1.45 33.86
C PRO A 151 17.98 -2.81 33.95
N HIS A 152 16.67 -2.87 34.13
CA HIS A 152 15.95 -4.10 34.46
C HIS A 152 15.76 -5.02 33.24
N ARG A 153 15.58 -6.32 33.48
CA ARG A 153 15.36 -7.32 32.43
C ARG A 153 13.87 -7.60 32.26
N SER A 154 13.40 -7.45 31.03
CA SER A 154 12.04 -7.72 30.56
C SER A 154 11.61 -9.17 30.79
N LEU A 155 10.30 -9.43 30.89
CA LEU A 155 9.78 -10.80 31.10
C LEU A 155 10.30 -11.76 30.01
N TYR A 156 10.22 -11.38 28.74
CA TYR A 156 10.76 -12.20 27.65
C TYR A 156 12.28 -12.42 27.77
N SER A 157 13.02 -11.42 28.26
CA SER A 157 14.48 -11.50 28.41
C SER A 157 14.86 -12.54 29.47
N MET A 158 14.12 -12.60 30.58
CA MET A 158 14.37 -13.58 31.63
C MET A 158 13.86 -14.97 31.25
N LEU A 159 12.61 -15.09 30.78
CA LEU A 159 12.00 -16.36 30.36
C LEU A 159 12.83 -17.06 29.27
N ASN A 160 13.26 -16.34 28.23
CA ASN A 160 14.07 -16.91 27.15
C ASN A 160 15.53 -17.18 27.54
N TYR A 161 15.99 -16.70 28.68
CA TYR A 161 17.27 -17.09 29.27
C TYR A 161 17.11 -18.39 30.05
N THR A 162 16.14 -18.45 30.97
CA THR A 162 15.81 -19.67 31.73
C THR A 162 15.53 -20.86 30.82
N LEU A 163 14.77 -20.66 29.74
CA LEU A 163 14.50 -21.70 28.72
C LEU A 163 15.76 -22.25 28.02
N LYS A 164 16.82 -21.44 27.88
CA LYS A 164 18.06 -21.80 27.16
C LYS A 164 19.15 -22.38 28.05
N THR A 165 19.31 -21.86 29.27
CA THR A 165 20.55 -22.04 30.04
C THR A 165 20.34 -22.60 31.44
N ALA A 166 19.11 -22.65 31.95
CA ALA A 166 18.83 -23.08 33.31
C ALA A 166 18.38 -24.56 33.38
N PRO A 167 18.63 -25.26 34.51
CA PRO A 167 17.95 -26.51 34.84
C PRO A 167 16.43 -26.33 34.74
N ARG A 168 15.68 -27.35 34.29
CA ARG A 168 14.23 -27.24 34.10
C ARG A 168 13.45 -26.91 35.39
N GLU A 169 14.01 -27.24 36.54
CA GLU A 169 13.55 -26.82 37.87
C GLU A 169 13.41 -25.29 38.01
N GLU A 170 14.36 -24.51 37.48
CA GLU A 170 14.30 -23.03 37.53
C GLU A 170 13.21 -22.43 36.61
N LEU A 171 12.64 -23.22 35.71
CA LEU A 171 11.51 -22.81 34.88
C LEU A 171 10.16 -22.93 35.62
N ARG A 172 10.08 -23.67 36.74
CA ARG A 172 8.83 -23.90 37.49
C ARG A 172 8.07 -22.61 37.89
N PRO A 173 8.70 -21.52 38.35
CA PRO A 173 7.99 -20.26 38.61
C PRO A 173 7.27 -19.68 37.38
N TYR A 174 7.76 -19.96 36.17
CA TYR A 174 7.15 -19.50 34.92
C TYR A 174 5.99 -20.37 34.45
N PHE A 175 5.77 -21.57 34.99
CA PHE A 175 4.82 -22.53 34.42
C PHE A 175 3.38 -22.00 34.32
N LYS A 176 2.88 -21.28 35.33
CA LYS A 176 1.53 -20.70 35.31
C LYS A 176 1.38 -19.61 34.25
N TYR A 177 2.36 -18.72 34.13
CA TYR A 177 2.42 -17.75 33.05
C TYR A 177 2.55 -18.43 31.68
N MET A 178 3.41 -19.44 31.54
CA MET A 178 3.58 -20.22 30.32
C MET A 178 2.29 -20.95 29.93
N LYS A 179 1.52 -21.48 30.88
CA LYS A 179 0.22 -22.12 30.62
C LYS A 179 -0.75 -21.13 29.97
N LEU A 180 -0.89 -19.93 30.50
CA LEU A 180 -1.72 -18.87 29.92
C LEU A 180 -1.20 -18.40 28.56
N PHE A 181 0.09 -18.05 28.48
CA PHE A 181 0.73 -17.52 27.26
C PHE A 181 0.73 -18.53 26.11
N LEU A 182 1.04 -19.81 26.36
CA LEU A 182 0.98 -20.84 25.32
C LEU A 182 -0.46 -21.25 24.99
N THR A 183 -1.43 -21.13 25.91
CA THR A 183 -2.86 -21.29 25.55
C THR A 183 -3.27 -20.22 24.53
N ALA A 184 -2.88 -18.97 24.75
CA ALA A 184 -3.10 -17.88 23.82
C ALA A 184 -2.44 -18.15 22.45
N LEU A 185 -1.14 -18.49 22.43
CA LEU A 185 -0.41 -18.76 21.19
C LEU A 185 -0.89 -19.99 20.42
N VAL A 186 -1.38 -21.03 21.10
CA VAL A 186 -1.91 -22.25 20.45
C VAL A 186 -3.33 -22.02 19.89
N LYS A 187 -4.12 -21.10 20.46
CA LYS A 187 -5.38 -20.63 19.88
C LYS A 187 -5.17 -19.80 18.60
N LEU A 188 -4.09 -19.03 18.51
CA LEU A 188 -3.78 -18.25 17.32
C LEU A 188 -3.54 -19.17 16.09
N PRO A 189 -4.00 -18.77 14.89
CA PRO A 189 -3.79 -19.55 13.69
C PRO A 189 -2.29 -19.67 13.38
N CYS A 190 -1.87 -20.88 12.99
CA CYS A 190 -0.53 -21.06 12.42
C CYS A 190 -0.43 -20.27 11.11
N VAL A 191 0.65 -19.49 10.95
CA VAL A 191 0.95 -18.89 9.65
C VAL A 191 1.20 -19.99 8.60
N PRO A 192 0.88 -19.76 7.31
CA PRO A 192 1.31 -20.67 6.24
C PRO A 192 2.84 -20.85 6.26
N PRO A 193 3.38 -21.98 5.76
CA PRO A 193 4.82 -22.18 5.70
C PRO A 193 5.53 -21.07 4.93
N LEU A 194 6.45 -20.36 5.58
CA LEU A 194 7.11 -19.16 5.06
C LEU A 194 8.50 -18.96 5.68
N THR A 195 9.36 -18.18 5.02
CA THR A 195 10.70 -17.85 5.53
C THR A 195 10.65 -16.66 6.49
N VAL A 196 10.95 -16.90 7.77
CA VAL A 196 11.12 -15.83 8.77
C VAL A 196 12.60 -15.52 9.00
N TRP A 197 12.88 -14.30 9.46
CA TRP A 197 14.21 -13.77 9.61
C TRP A 197 14.46 -13.26 11.04
N ARG A 198 15.70 -13.43 11.53
CA ARG A 198 16.11 -12.92 12.84
C ARG A 198 17.57 -12.47 12.85
N GLY A 199 17.80 -11.23 13.26
CA GLY A 199 19.14 -10.68 13.47
C GLY A 199 19.69 -10.93 14.89
N VAL A 200 21.02 -11.04 14.98
CA VAL A 200 21.80 -11.02 16.22
C VAL A 200 23.16 -10.36 15.92
N ALA A 201 23.56 -9.30 16.62
CA ALA A 201 24.90 -8.71 16.45
C ALA A 201 25.99 -9.50 17.22
N LYS A 202 26.25 -10.72 16.75
CA LYS A 202 27.41 -11.57 17.03
C LYS A 202 27.58 -12.53 15.85
N ASP A 203 28.79 -12.94 15.50
CA ASP A 203 29.00 -14.15 14.68
C ASP A 203 28.59 -15.40 15.48
N LEU A 204 27.77 -16.25 14.87
CA LEU A 204 27.32 -17.55 15.38
C LEU A 204 27.60 -18.68 14.40
N SER A 205 28.30 -18.43 13.28
CA SER A 205 28.54 -19.40 12.21
C SER A 205 29.18 -20.70 12.73
N SER A 206 30.16 -20.59 13.61
CA SER A 206 30.82 -21.73 14.26
C SER A 206 29.91 -22.59 15.16
N GLU A 207 28.76 -22.06 15.60
CA GLU A 207 27.78 -22.75 16.46
C GLU A 207 26.71 -23.51 15.65
N PHE A 208 26.63 -23.29 14.33
CA PHE A 208 25.66 -23.92 13.43
C PHE A 208 26.33 -24.54 12.19
N PRO A 209 27.08 -25.66 12.32
CA PRO A 209 27.62 -26.38 11.17
C PRO A 209 26.51 -26.99 10.29
N PRO A 210 26.54 -26.83 8.95
CA PRO A 210 25.54 -27.42 8.04
C PRO A 210 25.40 -28.94 8.17
N GLY A 211 24.17 -29.42 7.97
CA GLY A 211 23.79 -30.84 8.15
C GLY A 211 23.56 -31.27 9.59
N THR A 212 23.60 -30.35 10.57
CA THR A 212 23.29 -30.66 11.98
C THR A 212 21.87 -30.28 12.38
N LEU A 213 21.36 -30.96 13.42
CA LEU A 213 20.06 -30.66 14.03
C LEU A 213 20.25 -29.81 15.29
N VAL A 214 19.47 -28.74 15.40
CA VAL A 214 19.46 -27.82 16.55
C VAL A 214 18.06 -27.75 17.16
N THR A 215 17.97 -27.54 18.47
CA THR A 215 16.69 -27.32 19.17
C THR A 215 16.66 -25.93 19.76
N TRP A 216 15.77 -25.08 19.24
CA TRP A 216 15.61 -23.70 19.64
C TRP A 216 14.71 -23.62 20.88
N TRP A 217 15.33 -23.67 22.06
CA TRP A 217 14.61 -23.80 23.34
C TRP A 217 13.88 -22.54 23.82
N ALA A 218 14.30 -21.36 23.39
CA ALA A 218 13.57 -20.12 23.66
C ALA A 218 12.41 -19.90 22.69
N PHE A 219 11.46 -19.04 23.06
CA PHE A 219 10.63 -18.36 22.07
C PHE A 219 11.53 -17.51 21.16
N SER A 220 11.28 -17.54 19.85
CA SER A 220 12.03 -16.73 18.89
C SER A 220 11.12 -15.71 18.25
N SER A 221 11.27 -14.45 18.66
CA SER A 221 10.74 -13.30 17.92
C SER A 221 11.46 -13.21 16.57
N CYS A 222 10.71 -13.30 15.48
CA CYS A 222 11.22 -13.22 14.11
C CYS A 222 10.30 -12.29 13.31
N THR A 223 10.81 -11.71 12.22
CA THR A 223 10.02 -10.90 11.29
C THR A 223 10.06 -11.53 9.90
N HIS A 224 9.02 -11.33 9.10
CA HIS A 224 9.07 -11.67 7.67
C HIS A 224 9.47 -10.47 6.80
N ALA A 225 9.55 -9.26 7.37
CA ALA A 225 9.96 -8.04 6.69
C ALA A 225 11.46 -7.76 6.87
N LEU A 226 12.28 -8.19 5.91
CA LEU A 226 13.72 -7.94 5.86
C LEU A 226 14.16 -6.48 6.22
N PRO A 227 13.46 -5.41 5.77
CA PRO A 227 13.84 -4.03 6.12
C PRO A 227 13.85 -3.70 7.62
N VAL A 228 13.10 -4.43 8.46
CA VAL A 228 13.13 -4.26 9.92
C VAL A 228 14.55 -4.54 10.47
N LEU A 229 15.31 -5.41 9.81
CA LEU A 229 16.65 -5.83 10.23
C LEU A 229 17.75 -4.81 9.88
N GLU A 230 17.52 -3.92 8.91
CA GLU A 230 18.45 -2.83 8.57
C GLU A 230 18.66 -1.86 9.74
N ASN A 231 17.69 -1.80 10.65
CA ASN A 231 17.80 -1.06 11.90
C ASN A 231 18.81 -1.75 12.86
N ASN A 232 19.78 -0.97 13.33
CA ASN A 232 20.85 -1.37 14.26
C ASN A 232 20.35 -1.96 15.60
N MET A 233 19.06 -1.87 15.93
CA MET A 233 18.47 -2.57 17.09
C MET A 233 18.24 -4.08 16.86
N TYR A 234 18.37 -4.60 15.62
CA TYR A 234 18.14 -6.02 15.29
C TYR A 234 19.35 -6.69 14.63
N LEU A 235 19.79 -6.21 13.46
CA LEU A 235 20.98 -6.71 12.75
C LEU A 235 21.93 -5.56 12.44
N GLY A 236 21.45 -4.52 11.75
CA GLY A 236 22.24 -3.35 11.38
C GLY A 236 23.25 -3.57 10.24
N SER A 237 23.92 -2.48 9.88
CA SER A 237 24.86 -2.44 8.74
C SER A 237 26.32 -2.72 9.10
N GLU A 238 26.71 -2.67 10.38
CA GLU A 238 28.11 -2.72 10.84
C GLU A 238 28.35 -3.75 11.96
N GLY A 239 29.58 -4.23 12.09
CA GLY A 239 30.01 -5.16 13.14
C GLY A 239 29.73 -6.65 12.83
N GLU A 240 30.21 -7.53 13.70
CA GLU A 240 29.96 -8.98 13.60
C GLU A 240 28.49 -9.29 13.90
N ARG A 241 27.77 -9.85 12.93
CA ARG A 241 26.32 -10.04 12.99
C ARG A 241 25.86 -11.25 12.18
N THR A 242 24.93 -11.99 12.77
CA THR A 242 24.30 -13.19 12.22
C THR A 242 22.85 -12.89 11.84
N LEU A 243 22.50 -13.21 10.60
CA LEU A 243 21.14 -13.25 10.09
C LEU A 243 20.69 -14.72 9.97
N PHE A 244 19.75 -15.13 10.80
CA PHE A 244 19.04 -16.39 10.61
C PHE A 244 17.97 -16.23 9.53
N SER A 245 17.99 -17.13 8.55
CA SER A 245 16.90 -17.37 7.61
C SER A 245 16.26 -18.70 7.99
N VAL A 246 14.96 -18.73 8.25
CA VAL A 246 14.28 -19.92 8.79
C VAL A 246 13.06 -20.27 7.96
N GLU A 247 13.10 -21.40 7.24
CA GLU A 247 11.87 -22.00 6.69
C GLU A 247 10.99 -22.47 7.85
N ALA A 248 9.97 -21.69 8.22
CA ALA A 248 9.09 -21.98 9.34
C ALA A 248 7.81 -22.68 8.87
N ILE A 249 7.41 -23.72 9.62
CA ILE A 249 6.17 -24.50 9.44
C ILE A 249 5.22 -24.41 10.65
N ASN A 250 5.65 -23.73 11.72
CA ASN A 250 4.93 -23.56 12.98
C ASN A 250 5.31 -22.22 13.63
N GLY A 251 4.91 -21.11 12.98
CA GLY A 251 4.97 -19.76 13.55
C GLY A 251 3.58 -19.26 13.97
N ARG A 252 3.53 -18.24 14.82
CA ARG A 252 2.31 -17.50 15.18
C ARG A 252 2.54 -16.01 15.00
N THR A 253 1.74 -15.34 14.17
CA THR A 253 1.74 -13.87 14.18
C THR A 253 1.12 -13.40 15.50
N VAL A 254 1.83 -12.55 16.23
CA VAL A 254 1.37 -11.94 17.48
C VAL A 254 1.06 -10.45 17.32
N GLN A 255 1.16 -9.92 16.09
CA GLN A 255 1.04 -8.50 15.76
C GLN A 255 -0.17 -7.80 16.41
N ALA A 256 -1.36 -8.42 16.31
CA ALA A 256 -2.62 -7.86 16.83
C ALA A 256 -2.72 -7.86 18.38
N HIS A 257 -1.80 -8.56 19.06
CA HIS A 257 -1.76 -8.70 20.52
C HIS A 257 -0.49 -8.09 21.14
N SER A 258 0.56 -7.84 20.34
CA SER A 258 1.82 -7.23 20.75
C SER A 258 1.66 -5.76 21.18
N HIS A 259 2.55 -5.32 22.08
CA HIS A 259 2.76 -3.91 22.41
C HIS A 259 3.38 -3.15 21.22
N PHE A 260 4.24 -3.81 20.43
CA PHE A 260 4.90 -3.25 19.25
C PHE A 260 4.28 -3.77 17.94
N VAL A 261 3.05 -3.33 17.64
CA VAL A 261 2.25 -3.73 16.45
C VAL A 261 2.99 -3.53 15.11
N THR A 262 4.00 -2.66 15.06
CA THR A 262 4.80 -2.36 13.87
C THR A 262 5.96 -3.33 13.58
N GLU A 263 6.29 -4.27 14.48
CA GLU A 263 7.41 -5.20 14.26
C GLU A 263 7.06 -6.40 13.34
N ASP A 264 5.76 -6.58 13.04
CA ASP A 264 5.19 -7.72 12.29
C ASP A 264 5.72 -9.07 12.80
N GLU A 265 5.59 -9.22 14.12
CA GLU A 265 6.23 -10.28 14.88
C GLU A 265 5.58 -11.64 14.64
N ILE A 266 6.36 -12.56 14.08
CA ILE A 266 6.05 -13.99 13.99
C ILE A 266 6.89 -14.70 15.06
N LEU A 267 6.21 -15.16 16.10
CA LEU A 267 6.83 -15.88 17.21
C LEU A 267 6.95 -17.37 16.87
N LEU A 268 8.17 -17.91 16.94
CA LEU A 268 8.42 -19.35 16.97
C LEU A 268 8.39 -19.85 18.41
N LEU A 269 7.81 -21.03 18.61
CA LEU A 269 7.58 -21.62 19.93
C LEU A 269 8.84 -22.33 20.49
N PRO A 270 9.01 -22.41 21.82
CA PRO A 270 10.12 -23.10 22.46
C PRO A 270 10.16 -24.58 22.12
N GLY A 271 11.36 -25.16 22.09
CA GLY A 271 11.56 -26.56 21.67
C GLY A 271 11.44 -26.76 20.16
N THR A 272 11.50 -25.67 19.36
CA THR A 272 11.45 -25.76 17.90
C THR A 272 12.70 -26.44 17.36
N ARG A 273 12.54 -27.63 16.75
CA ARG A 273 13.64 -28.37 16.12
C ARG A 273 13.87 -27.89 14.68
N MET A 274 15.14 -27.70 14.31
CA MET A 274 15.55 -27.26 12.97
C MET A 274 16.76 -28.03 12.46
N GLU A 275 16.94 -28.08 11.14
CA GLU A 275 18.14 -28.58 10.46
C GLU A 275 18.90 -27.41 9.82
N VAL A 276 20.22 -27.33 10.03
CA VAL A 276 21.08 -26.32 9.39
C VAL A 276 21.30 -26.69 7.93
N GLN A 277 20.71 -25.93 7.00
CA GLN A 277 20.81 -26.19 5.55
C GLN A 277 22.12 -25.67 4.97
N SER A 278 22.50 -24.43 5.29
CA SER A 278 23.70 -23.79 4.72
C SER A 278 24.15 -22.57 5.53
N LEU A 279 25.44 -22.23 5.34
CA LEU A 279 26.09 -21.01 5.85
C LEU A 279 26.60 -20.18 4.67
N PHE A 280 26.50 -18.86 4.76
CA PHE A 280 26.96 -17.93 3.72
C PHE A 280 27.35 -16.58 4.33
N SER A 281 28.47 -15.99 3.90
CA SER A 281 28.95 -14.70 4.41
C SER A 281 29.12 -13.69 3.27
N PRO A 282 28.04 -12.97 2.87
CA PRO A 282 28.05 -12.10 1.69
C PRO A 282 28.86 -10.80 1.86
N ALA A 283 29.15 -10.38 3.10
CA ALA A 283 29.83 -9.12 3.39
C ALA A 283 30.66 -9.24 4.67
N ALA A 284 31.59 -8.29 4.88
CA ALA A 284 32.41 -8.25 6.08
C ALA A 284 31.56 -8.19 7.36
N GLY A 285 31.86 -9.12 8.28
CA GLY A 285 31.13 -9.31 9.54
C GLY A 285 29.67 -9.74 9.41
N LEU A 286 29.15 -10.06 8.22
CA LEU A 286 27.77 -10.54 8.03
C LEU A 286 27.77 -12.02 7.70
N HIS A 287 27.18 -12.82 8.58
CA HIS A 287 27.01 -14.26 8.44
C HIS A 287 25.52 -14.57 8.31
N ILE A 288 25.15 -15.40 7.35
CA ILE A 288 23.77 -15.87 7.12
C ILE A 288 23.74 -17.36 7.41
N ILE A 289 22.80 -17.77 8.26
CA ILE A 289 22.59 -19.16 8.67
C ILE A 289 21.19 -19.56 8.20
N HIS A 290 21.11 -20.49 7.24
CA HIS A 290 19.84 -21.00 6.73
C HIS A 290 19.42 -22.24 7.51
N LEU A 291 18.25 -22.17 8.14
CA LEU A 291 17.65 -23.21 8.98
C LEU A 291 16.32 -23.66 8.38
N LYS A 292 16.02 -24.96 8.49
CA LYS A 292 14.74 -25.55 8.10
C LYS A 292 14.02 -26.10 9.32
N GLN A 293 12.84 -25.58 9.66
CA GLN A 293 12.07 -26.12 10.77
C GLN A 293 11.54 -27.51 10.41
N ILE A 294 11.78 -28.48 11.30
CA ILE A 294 11.30 -29.85 11.16
C ILE A 294 10.32 -30.18 12.29
N LYS A 295 9.36 -31.06 12.02
CA LYS A 295 8.50 -31.62 13.06
C LYS A 295 9.32 -32.65 13.86
N PRO A 296 9.48 -32.52 15.19
CA PRO A 296 10.20 -33.51 15.98
C PRO A 296 9.43 -34.82 16.07
N THR A 297 10.16 -35.92 16.26
CA THR A 297 9.64 -37.27 16.53
C THR A 297 9.12 -37.43 17.95
N GLU A 298 9.68 -36.67 18.89
CA GLU A 298 9.31 -36.64 20.31
C GLU A 298 8.59 -35.33 20.67
N THR A 299 7.77 -35.35 21.72
CA THR A 299 7.15 -34.15 22.29
C THR A 299 8.20 -33.34 23.07
N LEU A 300 8.74 -32.29 22.45
CA LEU A 300 9.69 -31.36 23.09
C LEU A 300 8.98 -30.24 23.89
N LEU A 301 7.70 -30.00 23.59
CA LEU A 301 6.80 -29.06 24.24
C LEU A 301 5.40 -29.69 24.27
N GLU A 302 4.83 -29.93 25.45
CA GLU A 302 3.46 -30.45 25.57
C GLU A 302 2.44 -29.35 25.28
N LEU A 303 1.26 -29.69 24.77
CA LEU A 303 0.23 -28.70 24.45
C LEU A 303 -0.63 -28.36 25.68
N PRO A 304 -1.04 -27.09 25.85
CA PRO A 304 -1.83 -26.67 26.99
C PRO A 304 -3.28 -27.20 26.95
N PHE A 305 -3.76 -27.64 25.79
CA PHE A 305 -5.03 -28.31 25.52
C PHE A 305 -4.95 -29.11 24.20
N GLU A 306 -5.92 -29.98 23.91
CA GLU A 306 -5.95 -30.78 22.67
C GLU A 306 -6.09 -29.90 21.43
N ALA A 307 -5.02 -29.81 20.63
CA ALA A 307 -4.93 -28.93 19.47
C ALA A 307 -3.95 -29.47 18.40
N LEU A 308 -4.01 -28.90 17.19
CA LEU A 308 -3.03 -29.15 16.13
C LEU A 308 -1.94 -28.07 16.18
N LEU A 309 -0.78 -28.41 16.75
CA LEU A 309 0.40 -27.52 16.80
C LEU A 309 0.88 -27.12 15.40
N TYR A 310 0.91 -28.10 14.49
CA TYR A 310 1.31 -27.95 13.09
C TYR A 310 0.07 -28.00 12.18
N PRO A 311 0.05 -27.26 11.06
CA PRO A 311 -1.02 -27.37 10.08
C PRO A 311 -1.13 -28.81 9.55
N PRO A 312 -2.35 -29.31 9.25
CA PRO A 312 -2.54 -30.65 8.76
C PRO A 312 -1.85 -30.84 7.40
N GLU A 313 -1.10 -31.94 7.24
CA GLU A 313 -0.45 -32.27 5.97
C GLU A 313 -1.45 -32.27 4.81
N ASN A 314 -1.12 -31.57 3.72
CA ASN A 314 -1.84 -31.62 2.45
C ASN A 314 -1.63 -32.97 1.74
N LYS A 315 -2.10 -34.06 2.36
CA LYS A 315 -2.20 -35.38 1.76
C LYS A 315 -3.15 -35.29 0.58
N LYS A 316 -2.58 -35.23 -0.63
CA LYS A 316 -3.29 -35.27 -1.92
C LYS A 316 -4.31 -36.43 -1.87
N LYS A 317 -5.58 -36.11 -1.62
CA LYS A 317 -6.64 -37.12 -1.46
C LYS A 317 -6.74 -37.93 -2.76
N PRO A 318 -6.55 -39.27 -2.75
CA PRO A 318 -6.80 -40.09 -3.92
C PRO A 318 -8.29 -40.03 -4.27
N TRP A 319 -8.61 -39.85 -5.55
CA TRP A 319 -10.00 -39.70 -5.98
C TRP A 319 -10.67 -41.07 -6.10
N TYR A 320 -11.96 -41.12 -5.75
CA TYR A 320 -12.91 -42.18 -6.10
C TYR A 320 -12.76 -43.58 -5.44
N LYS A 321 -13.65 -43.87 -4.48
CA LYS A 321 -14.35 -45.18 -4.41
C LYS A 321 -15.75 -44.98 -3.80
N LYS A 322 -16.70 -45.84 -4.21
CA LYS A 322 -18.15 -45.55 -4.20
C LYS A 322 -18.96 -46.64 -3.48
N LYS A 323 -19.76 -46.27 -2.45
CA LYS A 323 -21.09 -46.82 -2.05
C LYS A 323 -21.40 -46.48 -0.58
N ARG A 324 -22.69 -46.22 -0.26
CA ARG A 324 -23.24 -45.46 0.89
C ARG A 324 -22.93 -43.95 0.78
N THR A 325 -23.83 -43.02 1.08
CA THR A 325 -25.17 -43.07 1.70
C THR A 325 -26.24 -42.38 0.81
N ILE A 326 -27.38 -43.03 0.53
CA ILE A 326 -28.50 -42.39 -0.19
C ILE A 326 -29.44 -41.64 0.77
N PHE A 327 -29.44 -42.01 2.07
CA PHE A 327 -30.39 -41.50 3.06
C PHE A 327 -30.08 -40.07 3.54
N GLU A 328 -28.80 -39.67 3.56
CA GLU A 328 -28.37 -38.35 4.07
C GLU A 328 -28.60 -37.23 3.04
N LEU A 329 -28.48 -37.54 1.74
CA LEU A 329 -28.75 -36.58 0.65
C LEU A 329 -30.19 -36.04 0.70
N ALA A 330 -31.17 -36.86 1.07
CA ALA A 330 -32.56 -36.41 1.21
C ALA A 330 -32.72 -35.36 2.33
N ILE A 331 -32.04 -35.55 3.47
CA ILE A 331 -32.06 -34.63 4.61
C ILE A 331 -31.35 -33.32 4.23
N ILE A 332 -30.19 -33.40 3.57
CA ILE A 332 -29.45 -32.23 3.09
C ILE A 332 -30.29 -31.41 2.09
N VAL A 333 -30.99 -32.06 1.14
CA VAL A 333 -31.88 -31.36 0.19
C VAL A 333 -33.01 -30.61 0.90
N ILE A 334 -33.64 -31.21 1.92
CA ILE A 334 -34.70 -30.56 2.72
C ILE A 334 -34.14 -29.34 3.46
N ILE A 335 -32.95 -29.45 4.07
CA ILE A 335 -32.28 -28.34 4.77
C ILE A 335 -31.90 -27.23 3.78
N CYS A 336 -31.41 -27.56 2.59
CA CYS A 336 -31.09 -26.58 1.54
C CYS A 336 -32.35 -25.83 1.06
N ILE A 337 -33.47 -26.51 0.85
CA ILE A 337 -34.74 -25.88 0.44
C ILE A 337 -35.24 -24.92 1.54
N ALA A 338 -35.18 -25.33 2.82
CA ALA A 338 -35.51 -24.45 3.94
C ALA A 338 -34.57 -23.23 4.01
N GLY A 339 -33.26 -23.41 3.81
CA GLY A 339 -32.27 -22.34 3.78
C GLY A 339 -32.50 -21.34 2.64
N ILE A 340 -32.90 -21.81 1.45
CA ILE A 340 -33.25 -20.96 0.31
C ILE A 340 -34.49 -20.11 0.61
N ILE A 341 -35.52 -20.69 1.23
CA ILE A 341 -36.75 -19.97 1.61
C ILE A 341 -36.45 -18.88 2.66
N VAL A 342 -35.63 -19.18 3.67
CA VAL A 342 -35.21 -18.18 4.67
C VAL A 342 -34.33 -17.08 4.04
N GLY A 343 -33.39 -17.45 3.16
CA GLY A 343 -32.51 -16.51 2.46
C GLY A 343 -33.26 -15.56 1.51
N ALA A 344 -34.34 -16.04 0.88
CA ALA A 344 -35.21 -15.21 0.02
C ALA A 344 -36.04 -14.17 0.80
N VAL A 345 -36.34 -14.43 2.08
CA VAL A 345 -37.14 -13.54 2.94
C VAL A 345 -36.27 -12.53 3.68
N LEU A 346 -35.03 -12.88 4.05
CA LEU A 346 -34.11 -12.02 4.82
C LEU A 346 -33.00 -11.41 3.94
N GLY A 347 -33.44 -10.61 2.96
CA GLY A 347 -32.58 -9.88 2.01
C GLY A 347 -31.63 -8.88 2.67
N SER A 348 -30.51 -9.38 3.17
CA SER A 348 -29.45 -8.61 3.83
C SER A 348 -28.16 -8.70 3.02
N ARG A 349 -27.98 -7.75 2.09
CA ARG A 349 -26.71 -7.57 1.38
C ARG A 349 -25.62 -7.27 2.42
N ARG A 350 -24.71 -8.22 2.67
CA ARG A 350 -23.48 -7.92 3.40
C ARG A 350 -22.70 -6.88 2.56
N PRO A 351 -22.21 -5.78 3.16
CA PRO A 351 -21.27 -4.92 2.45
C PRO A 351 -20.01 -5.73 2.12
N PRO A 352 -19.28 -5.36 1.04
CA PRO A 352 -17.95 -5.93 0.81
C PRO A 352 -17.05 -5.66 2.02
N PRO A 353 -16.07 -6.54 2.31
CA PRO A 353 -15.06 -6.23 3.33
C PRO A 353 -14.32 -4.93 2.96
N PRO A 354 -13.85 -4.15 3.94
CA PRO A 354 -13.06 -2.96 3.66
C PRO A 354 -11.81 -3.34 2.84
N PRO A 355 -11.35 -2.47 1.93
CA PRO A 355 -10.22 -2.77 1.07
C PRO A 355 -8.97 -3.03 1.91
N LEU A 356 -8.36 -4.21 1.75
CA LEU A 356 -6.99 -4.41 2.25
C LEU A 356 -6.06 -3.39 1.57
N CYS A 357 -5.19 -2.78 2.38
CA CYS A 357 -4.14 -1.90 1.93
C CYS A 357 -3.01 -2.72 1.31
N TRP A 358 -2.75 -2.50 0.03
CA TRP A 358 -1.71 -3.20 -0.72
C TRP A 358 -0.37 -2.46 -0.57
N PRO A 359 0.66 -3.06 0.06
CA PRO A 359 1.89 -2.34 0.37
C PRO A 359 2.77 -2.14 -0.88
N ARG A 360 3.14 -0.87 -1.10
CA ARG A 360 4.29 -0.36 -1.89
C ARG A 360 4.38 -0.80 -3.36
N ARG A 361 4.33 0.17 -4.29
CA ARG A 361 4.79 -0.05 -5.68
C ARG A 361 6.31 -0.36 -5.61
N PRO A 362 6.80 -1.51 -6.11
CA PRO A 362 8.17 -2.00 -5.83
C PRO A 362 9.30 -1.18 -6.46
N ASN A 363 8.97 -0.23 -7.33
CA ASN A 363 9.94 0.63 -8.04
C ASN A 363 9.91 2.10 -7.53
N LEU A 364 9.15 2.42 -6.47
CA LEU A 364 9.11 3.77 -5.89
C LEU A 364 10.22 3.97 -4.85
N VAL A 365 11.01 5.02 -5.02
CA VAL A 365 11.95 5.52 -4.00
C VAL A 365 11.32 6.71 -3.27
N MET A 366 11.06 6.55 -1.98
CA MET A 366 10.34 7.49 -1.11
C MET A 366 10.49 7.09 0.37
N ASP A 367 10.45 8.07 1.27
CA ASP A 367 10.53 7.88 2.73
C ASP A 367 9.14 7.90 3.39
N TYR A 368 8.21 8.72 2.90
CA TYR A 368 6.81 8.73 3.36
C TYR A 368 5.86 8.80 2.17
N PHE A 369 4.73 8.09 2.27
CA PHE A 369 3.74 8.04 1.21
C PHE A 369 2.33 7.83 1.74
N TRP A 370 1.43 8.77 1.48
CA TRP A 370 0.01 8.63 1.71
C TRP A 370 -0.69 8.29 0.38
N SER A 371 -1.43 7.19 0.39
CA SER A 371 -2.16 6.65 -0.77
C SER A 371 -3.62 7.08 -0.86
N PHE A 372 -4.23 7.43 0.29
CA PHE A 372 -5.66 7.74 0.48
C PHE A 372 -6.70 6.69 -0.01
N ASP A 373 -6.27 5.63 -0.71
CA ASP A 373 -7.08 4.55 -1.28
C ASP A 373 -7.76 3.62 -0.26
N CYS A 374 -7.24 3.55 0.97
CA CYS A 374 -7.61 2.52 1.95
C CYS A 374 -8.99 2.70 2.63
N GLY A 375 -9.71 3.79 2.35
CA GLY A 375 -10.87 4.20 3.15
C GLY A 375 -10.50 4.72 4.55
N ASP A 376 -9.20 4.71 4.87
CA ASP A 376 -8.59 5.15 6.11
C ASP A 376 -7.30 5.91 5.79
N ALA A 377 -7.34 7.24 5.85
CA ALA A 377 -6.21 8.09 5.51
C ALA A 377 -5.14 8.18 6.62
N ARG A 378 -5.21 7.30 7.63
CA ARG A 378 -4.11 7.13 8.58
C ARG A 378 -2.83 6.66 7.89
N GLU A 379 -2.88 5.90 6.80
CA GLU A 379 -1.66 5.32 6.24
C GLU A 379 -0.74 6.31 5.52
N ASP A 380 0.34 6.67 6.22
CA ASP A 380 1.67 6.66 5.62
C ASP A 380 2.11 5.18 5.49
N LEU A 381 2.53 4.71 4.31
CA LEU A 381 2.96 3.31 4.08
C LEU A 381 4.30 2.91 4.77
N THR A 382 4.80 3.73 5.68
CA THR A 382 5.84 3.38 6.68
C THR A 382 5.32 3.37 8.13
N GLY A 383 4.10 3.83 8.39
CA GLY A 383 3.45 3.83 9.71
C GLY A 383 3.95 4.92 10.69
N LEU A 384 4.75 5.87 10.23
CA LEU A 384 5.51 6.81 11.06
C LEU A 384 4.94 8.23 11.09
N TYR A 385 4.12 8.60 10.11
CA TYR A 385 3.49 9.92 9.96
C TYR A 385 1.98 9.80 9.70
N ASN A 386 1.32 8.93 10.46
CA ASN A 386 -0.09 8.63 10.24
C ASN A 386 -1.00 9.85 10.47
N GLY A 387 -1.77 10.23 9.45
CA GLY A 387 -2.54 11.47 9.43
C GLY A 387 -3.89 11.39 10.15
N THR A 388 -4.29 12.48 10.80
CA THR A 388 -5.62 12.64 11.42
C THR A 388 -6.49 13.58 10.59
N PHE A 389 -7.67 13.09 10.19
CA PHE A 389 -8.69 13.89 9.51
C PHE A 389 -9.34 14.92 10.43
N VAL A 390 -9.53 16.14 9.93
CA VAL A 390 -10.20 17.24 10.66
C VAL A 390 -11.43 17.73 9.89
N ASN A 391 -12.44 18.23 10.61
CA ASN A 391 -13.68 18.81 10.07
C ASN A 391 -14.46 17.91 9.08
N GLY A 392 -14.45 16.59 9.31
CA GLY A 392 -15.17 15.63 8.46
C GLY A 392 -14.54 15.39 7.09
N SER A 393 -13.23 15.67 6.95
CA SER A 393 -12.41 15.20 5.81
C SER A 393 -12.63 13.70 5.59
N LYS A 394 -12.64 13.26 4.33
CA LYS A 394 -13.00 11.89 3.95
C LYS A 394 -12.31 11.46 2.66
N THR A 395 -12.26 10.16 2.41
CA THR A 395 -11.89 9.61 1.10
C THR A 395 -13.15 9.43 0.24
N VAL A 396 -13.02 9.50 -1.09
CA VAL A 396 -14.12 9.22 -2.05
C VAL A 396 -13.58 8.60 -3.33
N SER A 397 -14.42 7.82 -4.04
CA SER A 397 -14.15 7.35 -5.41
C SER A 397 -14.15 8.57 -6.35
N PRO A 398 -13.06 8.86 -7.10
CA PRO A 398 -12.97 10.04 -7.96
C PRO A 398 -14.03 10.09 -9.08
N ASP A 399 -14.41 8.91 -9.55
CA ASP A 399 -15.40 8.64 -10.60
C ASP A 399 -16.81 8.32 -10.07
N PHE A 400 -16.95 8.29 -8.73
CA PHE A 400 -18.14 7.84 -7.98
C PHE A 400 -18.57 6.37 -8.18
N SER A 401 -17.76 5.50 -8.82
CA SER A 401 -18.11 4.08 -9.06
C SER A 401 -17.89 3.16 -7.84
N GLY A 402 -17.13 3.63 -6.84
CA GLY A 402 -16.66 2.85 -5.69
C GLY A 402 -15.33 2.13 -5.92
N GLN A 403 -14.58 2.50 -6.96
CA GLN A 403 -13.27 1.93 -7.32
C GLN A 403 -12.17 2.98 -7.12
N GLY A 404 -11.11 2.63 -6.36
CA GLY A 404 -10.13 3.61 -5.89
C GLY A 404 -10.67 4.55 -4.81
N GLN A 405 -9.80 5.25 -4.08
CA GLN A 405 -10.23 6.38 -3.24
C GLN A 405 -9.18 7.49 -3.22
N ALA A 406 -9.63 8.73 -3.34
CA ALA A 406 -8.80 9.92 -3.12
C ALA A 406 -9.32 10.75 -1.93
N LEU A 407 -8.43 11.45 -1.25
CA LEU A 407 -8.75 12.39 -0.17
C LEU A 407 -9.54 13.59 -0.71
N TYR A 408 -10.80 13.73 -0.29
CA TYR A 408 -11.65 14.87 -0.58
C TYR A 408 -11.58 15.91 0.55
N LEU A 409 -11.30 17.17 0.17
CA LEU A 409 -11.28 18.31 1.07
C LEU A 409 -12.21 19.41 0.54
N ASP A 410 -13.25 19.77 1.31
CA ASP A 410 -14.08 20.96 1.06
C ASP A 410 -13.56 22.20 1.80
N ARG A 411 -13.16 23.22 1.05
CA ARG A 411 -12.79 24.54 1.56
C ARG A 411 -13.88 25.22 2.39
N LYS A 412 -15.17 24.96 2.12
CA LYS A 412 -16.29 25.55 2.88
C LYS A 412 -16.36 24.99 4.30
N GLN A 413 -15.92 23.74 4.48
CA GLN A 413 -15.88 23.02 5.75
C GLN A 413 -14.50 23.14 6.44
N TYR A 414 -13.55 23.88 5.84
CA TYR A 414 -12.15 23.97 6.31
C TYR A 414 -11.55 22.58 6.58
N GLN A 415 -11.70 21.67 5.63
CA GLN A 415 -11.18 20.30 5.73
C GLN A 415 -9.68 20.23 5.45
N TYR A 416 -8.97 19.42 6.23
CA TYR A 416 -7.53 19.16 6.13
C TYR A 416 -7.13 17.89 6.91
N VAL A 417 -5.90 17.41 6.68
CA VAL A 417 -5.25 16.37 7.49
C VAL A 417 -4.13 17.01 8.31
N ILE A 418 -4.02 16.65 9.58
CA ILE A 418 -2.91 17.05 10.45
C ILE A 418 -1.99 15.84 10.67
N LEU A 419 -0.68 16.06 10.50
CA LEU A 419 0.35 15.02 10.71
C LEU A 419 0.84 15.06 12.17
N PRO A 420 1.39 13.96 12.73
CA PRO A 420 1.69 13.88 14.17
C PRO A 420 2.90 14.72 14.60
N ARG A 421 3.73 15.16 13.64
CA ARG A 421 4.97 15.94 13.83
C ARG A 421 5.35 16.64 12.52
N SER A 422 6.34 17.53 12.56
CA SER A 422 6.91 18.17 11.37
C SER A 422 7.69 17.18 10.50
N LEU A 423 7.61 17.37 9.17
CA LEU A 423 8.37 16.68 8.13
C LEU A 423 9.77 17.28 7.88
N ASN A 424 10.19 18.30 8.65
CA ASN A 424 11.51 18.94 8.53
C ASN A 424 11.90 19.44 7.12
N LEU A 425 10.93 19.81 6.28
CA LEU A 425 11.13 20.25 4.88
C LEU A 425 11.78 21.66 4.76
N THR A 426 12.29 22.20 5.86
CA THR A 426 13.11 23.43 5.90
C THR A 426 14.53 23.17 6.43
N LEU A 427 14.87 21.94 6.85
CA LEU A 427 16.21 21.61 7.35
C LEU A 427 17.30 21.59 6.26
N ASN A 428 18.54 21.40 6.71
CA ASN A 428 19.74 21.26 5.89
C ASN A 428 19.85 19.90 5.16
N THR A 429 18.73 19.40 4.62
CA THR A 429 18.60 18.17 3.82
C THR A 429 18.02 18.48 2.44
N SER A 430 18.47 17.77 1.41
CA SER A 430 17.79 17.78 0.10
C SER A 430 16.49 16.99 0.20
N PHE A 431 15.48 17.29 -0.64
CA PHE A 431 14.23 16.53 -0.64
C PHE A 431 13.49 16.63 -1.98
N THR A 432 12.57 15.69 -2.21
CA THR A 432 11.52 15.75 -3.23
C THR A 432 10.16 15.59 -2.57
N VAL A 433 9.26 16.54 -2.83
CA VAL A 433 7.82 16.41 -2.57
C VAL A 433 7.13 16.15 -3.90
N SER A 434 6.24 15.17 -3.99
CA SER A 434 5.37 14.99 -5.16
C SER A 434 3.93 14.64 -4.77
N ALA A 435 2.95 15.04 -5.59
CA ALA A 435 1.54 14.77 -5.31
C ALA A 435 0.69 14.70 -6.60
N TRP A 436 -0.28 13.78 -6.58
CA TRP A 436 -1.37 13.73 -7.57
C TRP A 436 -2.61 14.46 -7.02
N LEU A 437 -3.14 15.40 -7.80
CA LEU A 437 -4.18 16.36 -7.40
C LEU A 437 -5.27 16.48 -8.46
N LEU A 438 -6.54 16.61 -8.07
CA LEU A 438 -7.64 17.06 -8.94
C LEU A 438 -8.21 18.33 -8.34
N VAL A 439 -8.04 19.47 -9.03
CA VAL A 439 -8.12 20.80 -8.40
C VAL A 439 -9.39 21.55 -8.83
N ALA A 440 -10.28 21.84 -7.89
CA ALA A 440 -11.58 22.48 -8.19
C ALA A 440 -11.55 24.02 -8.05
N GLY A 441 -11.62 24.76 -9.14
CA GLY A 441 -11.83 26.22 -9.16
C GLY A 441 -10.65 27.12 -8.71
N TYR A 442 -10.82 28.43 -8.93
CA TYR A 442 -9.75 29.40 -9.23
C TYR A 442 -8.88 29.93 -8.07
N LEU A 443 -9.32 29.84 -6.80
CA LEU A 443 -8.55 30.44 -5.70
C LEU A 443 -7.37 29.56 -5.28
N ARG A 444 -6.23 30.19 -4.95
CA ARG A 444 -5.05 29.55 -4.35
C ARG A 444 -5.43 28.53 -3.25
N LYS A 445 -4.86 27.33 -3.36
CA LYS A 445 -4.98 26.21 -2.40
C LYS A 445 -3.61 25.84 -1.83
N THR A 446 -3.52 25.54 -0.54
CA THR A 446 -2.35 24.85 0.04
C THR A 446 -2.48 23.34 -0.16
N ILE A 447 -1.44 22.70 -0.68
CA ILE A 447 -1.35 21.25 -0.89
C ILE A 447 -0.77 20.60 0.37
N LEU A 448 0.40 21.08 0.78
CA LEU A 448 1.14 20.65 1.97
C LEU A 448 1.79 21.89 2.58
N SER A 449 1.81 21.99 3.90
CA SER A 449 2.73 22.88 4.60
C SER A 449 3.37 22.21 5.81
N ASP A 450 4.59 22.63 6.10
CA ASP A 450 5.42 22.09 7.17
C ASP A 450 6.18 23.22 7.89
N CYS A 451 6.51 23.00 9.17
CA CYS A 451 7.03 24.01 10.07
C CYS A 451 8.04 23.41 11.04
N ASN A 452 9.29 23.89 11.02
CA ASN A 452 10.38 23.28 11.80
C ASN A 452 10.17 23.41 13.32
N ASN A 453 10.55 22.38 14.08
CA ASN A 453 10.68 22.46 15.54
C ASN A 453 11.90 23.28 16.00
N PHE A 454 12.93 23.41 15.17
CA PHE A 454 14.23 24.00 15.52
C PHE A 454 14.46 25.45 15.03
N ASP A 455 13.61 25.94 14.13
CA ASP A 455 13.65 27.31 13.60
C ASP A 455 12.21 27.84 13.39
N PRO A 456 11.99 29.16 13.25
CA PRO A 456 10.65 29.71 13.01
C PRO A 456 10.17 29.58 11.55
N THR A 457 10.94 29.01 10.63
CA THR A 457 10.57 28.90 9.22
C THR A 457 9.60 27.74 8.98
N CYS A 458 8.60 28.04 8.14
CA CYS A 458 7.66 27.09 7.58
C CYS A 458 7.71 27.16 6.05
N ILE A 459 7.54 26.02 5.40
CA ILE A 459 7.38 25.90 3.95
C ILE A 459 5.93 25.54 3.61
N SER A 460 5.38 26.14 2.55
CA SER A 460 4.00 25.91 2.09
C SER A 460 3.95 25.75 0.58
N PHE A 461 3.66 24.54 0.13
CA PHE A 461 3.42 24.18 -1.27
C PHE A 461 1.96 24.47 -1.63
N SER A 462 1.72 25.18 -2.74
CA SER A 462 0.39 25.69 -3.07
C SER A 462 0.21 25.92 -4.57
N ILE A 463 -1.04 25.89 -5.04
CA ILE A 463 -1.41 25.93 -6.46
C ILE A 463 -2.55 26.91 -6.71
N THR A 464 -2.51 27.61 -7.84
CA THR A 464 -3.62 28.42 -8.39
C THR A 464 -4.11 27.78 -9.71
N ASP A 465 -5.04 28.46 -10.39
CA ASP A 465 -5.44 28.21 -11.78
C ASP A 465 -4.32 28.41 -12.83
N THR A 466 -3.15 28.91 -12.43
CA THR A 466 -2.13 29.49 -13.33
C THR A 466 -0.69 29.22 -12.88
N THR A 467 -0.46 28.94 -11.58
CA THR A 467 0.88 28.87 -10.98
C THR A 467 0.99 27.78 -9.91
N ILE A 468 2.18 27.20 -9.80
CA ILE A 468 2.62 26.42 -8.62
C ILE A 468 3.59 27.27 -7.79
N ASN A 469 3.47 27.20 -6.47
CA ASN A 469 4.03 28.20 -5.56
C ASN A 469 4.60 27.56 -4.29
N ILE A 470 5.83 27.95 -3.93
CA ILE A 470 6.42 27.70 -2.62
C ILE A 470 6.49 29.02 -1.86
N GLN A 471 5.89 29.06 -0.68
CA GLN A 471 6.08 30.15 0.29
C GLN A 471 6.95 29.69 1.46
N LEU A 472 7.91 30.52 1.84
CA LEU A 472 8.58 30.47 3.13
C LEU A 472 7.94 31.51 4.05
N LEU A 473 7.45 31.07 5.20
CA LEU A 473 6.71 31.87 6.18
C LEU A 473 7.40 31.79 7.54
N ASN A 474 7.30 32.86 8.34
CA ASN A 474 7.71 32.85 9.74
C ASN A 474 6.51 32.48 10.63
N TRP A 475 6.67 31.45 11.45
CA TRP A 475 5.65 30.91 12.36
C TRP A 475 5.20 31.90 13.45
N ASP A 476 6.12 32.69 14.02
CA ASP A 476 5.84 33.47 15.23
C ASP A 476 5.15 34.82 14.97
N ASN A 477 5.20 35.33 13.72
CA ASN A 477 4.58 36.60 13.32
C ASN A 477 3.79 36.54 12.00
N ALA A 478 3.65 35.34 11.40
CA ALA A 478 3.04 35.09 10.10
C ALA A 478 3.64 35.85 8.89
N SER A 479 4.83 36.45 8.99
CA SER A 479 5.43 37.22 7.89
C SER A 479 5.96 36.31 6.77
N LEU A 480 5.68 36.68 5.51
CA LEU A 480 6.29 36.06 4.34
C LEU A 480 7.79 36.38 4.29
N LEU A 481 8.62 35.34 4.20
CA LEU A 481 10.09 35.41 4.13
C LEU A 481 10.58 35.35 2.67
N GLN A 482 9.99 34.45 1.88
CA GLN A 482 10.24 34.32 0.45
C GLN A 482 8.98 33.73 -0.22
N GLU A 483 8.69 34.12 -1.44
CA GLU A 483 7.75 33.42 -2.31
C GLU A 483 8.42 33.10 -3.65
N VAL A 484 8.17 31.90 -4.16
CA VAL A 484 8.65 31.41 -5.45
C VAL A 484 7.46 30.85 -6.22
N SER A 485 7.10 31.54 -7.30
CA SER A 485 6.00 31.18 -8.20
C SER A 485 6.56 30.75 -9.56
N VAL A 486 6.00 29.69 -10.13
CA VAL A 486 6.29 29.17 -11.47
C VAL A 486 4.98 29.08 -12.24
N SER A 487 4.96 29.59 -13.48
CA SER A 487 3.77 29.52 -14.34
C SER A 487 3.56 28.10 -14.85
N VAL A 488 2.31 27.64 -14.84
CA VAL A 488 1.87 26.35 -15.39
C VAL A 488 0.60 26.51 -16.23
N GLN A 489 0.25 27.75 -16.62
CA GLN A 489 -0.99 28.08 -17.33
C GLN A 489 -1.19 27.27 -18.62
N ASP A 490 -0.11 26.99 -19.37
CA ASP A 490 -0.16 26.21 -20.61
C ASP A 490 -0.30 24.69 -20.40
N TYR A 491 -0.22 24.22 -19.15
CA TYR A 491 -0.19 22.81 -18.78
C TYR A 491 -1.38 22.36 -17.91
N ILE A 492 -2.10 23.31 -17.30
CA ILE A 492 -3.15 23.02 -16.30
C ILE A 492 -4.53 22.90 -16.94
N CYS A 493 -5.08 21.68 -16.96
CA CYS A 493 -6.49 21.46 -17.28
C CYS A 493 -7.38 21.64 -16.03
N GLN A 494 -8.63 22.06 -16.25
CA GLN A 494 -9.66 22.04 -15.20
C GLN A 494 -10.25 20.63 -15.07
N SER A 495 -10.67 20.26 -13.86
CA SER A 495 -11.33 18.97 -13.54
C SER A 495 -10.54 17.68 -13.86
N CYS A 496 -9.28 17.80 -14.27
CA CYS A 496 -8.38 16.68 -14.55
C CYS A 496 -7.46 16.37 -13.35
N TRP A 497 -6.83 15.20 -13.37
CA TRP A 497 -5.70 14.90 -12.49
C TRP A 497 -4.41 15.55 -13.01
N ILE A 498 -3.66 16.17 -12.11
CA ILE A 498 -2.34 16.75 -12.37
C ILE A 498 -1.33 16.22 -11.36
N HIS A 499 -0.10 16.01 -11.80
CA HIS A 499 1.01 15.62 -10.93
C HIS A 499 1.98 16.78 -10.76
N VAL A 500 2.16 17.24 -9.52
CA VAL A 500 3.14 18.27 -9.18
C VAL A 500 4.31 17.66 -8.40
N ALA A 501 5.54 18.11 -8.67
CA ALA A 501 6.68 17.77 -7.82
C ALA A 501 7.68 18.92 -7.68
N TYR A 502 8.35 18.95 -6.53
CA TYR A 502 9.32 19.96 -6.14
C TYR A 502 10.55 19.26 -5.57
N SER A 503 11.68 19.31 -6.29
CA SER A 503 12.94 18.70 -5.85
C SER A 503 13.93 19.78 -5.41
N PHE A 504 14.15 19.93 -4.11
CA PHE A 504 15.12 20.86 -3.53
C PHE A 504 16.47 20.17 -3.30
N ASP A 505 17.53 20.71 -3.91
CA ASP A 505 18.90 20.36 -3.56
C ASP A 505 19.50 21.34 -2.54
N ARG A 506 19.89 20.81 -1.38
CA ARG A 506 20.54 21.56 -0.31
C ARG A 506 21.99 21.96 -0.63
N GLN A 507 22.67 21.32 -1.58
CA GLN A 507 24.03 21.72 -1.98
C GLN A 507 23.99 22.99 -2.84
N THR A 508 23.26 22.97 -3.94
CA THR A 508 23.13 24.11 -4.89
C THR A 508 22.08 25.16 -4.47
N ARG A 509 21.20 24.84 -3.52
CA ARG A 509 20.03 25.65 -3.11
C ARG A 509 19.00 25.85 -4.23
N LEU A 510 19.04 25.03 -5.27
CA LEU A 510 18.06 25.02 -6.35
C LEU A 510 16.89 24.12 -5.98
N THR A 511 15.67 24.64 -6.12
CA THR A 511 14.46 23.85 -6.28
C THR A 511 14.15 23.71 -7.76
N ILE A 512 13.95 22.48 -8.20
CA ILE A 512 13.45 22.12 -9.53
C ILE A 512 11.94 21.86 -9.43
N PHE A 513 11.17 22.49 -10.31
CA PHE A 513 9.71 22.44 -10.35
C PHE A 513 9.28 21.55 -11.52
N TYR A 514 8.45 20.55 -11.23
CA TYR A 514 7.91 19.61 -12.20
C TYR A 514 6.38 19.67 -12.24
N PHE A 515 5.81 19.64 -13.44
CA PHE A 515 4.38 19.58 -13.68
C PHE A 515 4.08 18.52 -14.73
N ASN A 516 3.15 17.60 -14.43
CA ASN A 516 2.85 16.40 -15.22
C ASN A 516 4.11 15.62 -15.67
N GLY A 517 5.13 15.63 -14.81
CA GLY A 517 6.41 14.94 -15.03
C GLY A 517 7.43 15.68 -15.87
N ILE A 518 7.07 16.83 -16.45
CA ILE A 518 7.98 17.68 -17.23
C ILE A 518 8.68 18.65 -16.26
N GLU A 519 9.98 18.84 -16.43
CA GLU A 519 10.72 19.90 -15.73
C GLU A 519 10.31 21.25 -16.32
N ILE A 520 9.64 22.09 -15.54
CA ILE A 520 9.15 23.41 -16.00
C ILE A 520 10.20 24.48 -15.71
N GLU A 521 10.76 24.50 -14.50
CA GLU A 521 11.63 25.61 -14.09
C GLU A 521 12.56 25.28 -12.91
N ARG A 522 13.65 26.04 -12.77
CA ARG A 522 14.56 26.03 -11.62
C ARG A 522 14.58 27.40 -10.93
N ARG A 523 14.58 27.41 -9.60
CA ARG A 523 14.60 28.62 -8.76
C ARG A 523 15.43 28.40 -7.50
N TYR A 524 16.07 29.45 -7.00
CA TYR A 524 16.79 29.39 -5.72
C TYR A 524 15.82 29.54 -4.53
N LEU A 525 15.90 28.64 -3.56
CA LEU A 525 15.10 28.65 -2.34
C LEU A 525 16.01 28.80 -1.11
N ASN A 526 15.89 29.92 -0.39
CA ASN A 526 16.80 30.24 0.70
C ASN A 526 16.28 29.72 2.05
N LEU A 527 16.41 28.41 2.28
CA LEU A 527 16.14 27.74 3.56
C LEU A 527 17.21 28.01 4.64
N THR A 528 17.81 29.21 4.66
CA THR A 528 18.88 29.55 5.62
C THR A 528 18.35 30.49 6.70
N TYR A 529 17.99 29.93 7.86
CA TYR A 529 17.58 30.71 9.03
C TYR A 529 18.44 30.40 10.27
N LYS A 530 18.47 31.31 11.25
CA LYS A 530 19.19 31.11 12.52
C LYS A 530 18.36 30.24 13.45
N ILE A 531 18.97 29.18 13.99
CA ILE A 531 18.38 28.35 15.05
C ILE A 531 17.98 29.27 16.22
N SER A 532 16.71 29.19 16.64
CA SER A 532 16.21 29.96 17.77
C SER A 532 16.38 29.15 19.06
N PRO A 533 16.93 29.72 20.15
CA PRO A 533 17.05 29.01 21.43
C PRO A 533 15.70 28.74 22.12
N GLN A 534 14.59 29.23 21.58
CA GLN A 534 13.23 29.02 22.09
C GLN A 534 12.63 27.68 21.61
N VAL A 535 13.24 26.57 22.03
CA VAL A 535 12.77 25.21 21.71
C VAL A 535 11.70 24.77 22.71
N ASN A 536 10.42 25.11 22.45
CA ASN A 536 9.30 24.65 23.29
C ASN A 536 7.90 24.70 22.64
N LYS A 537 7.80 24.60 21.31
CA LYS A 537 6.52 24.46 20.59
C LYS A 537 6.60 23.26 19.63
N THR A 538 5.82 22.21 19.89
CA THR A 538 5.65 21.09 18.96
C THR A 538 4.89 21.55 17.72
N LYS A 539 5.60 21.67 16.59
CA LYS A 539 5.02 22.00 15.29
C LYS A 539 4.76 20.73 14.49
N VAL A 540 3.74 20.81 13.65
CA VAL A 540 3.19 19.71 12.87
C VAL A 540 2.93 20.16 11.43
N SER A 541 3.05 19.23 10.49
CA SER A 541 2.70 19.47 9.10
C SER A 541 1.19 19.34 8.86
N TYR A 542 0.69 20.00 7.83
CA TYR A 542 -0.72 20.02 7.45
C TYR A 542 -0.85 19.70 5.95
N ILE A 543 -1.61 18.65 5.62
CA ILE A 543 -2.04 18.37 4.24
C ILE A 543 -3.35 19.12 4.01
N GLY A 544 -3.38 19.96 2.99
CA GLY A 544 -4.57 20.70 2.58
C GLY A 544 -4.83 22.02 3.32
N LEU A 545 -3.94 22.48 4.21
CA LEU A 545 -4.07 23.78 4.90
C LEU A 545 -2.71 24.43 5.12
N ASN A 546 -2.64 25.76 5.11
CA ASN A 546 -1.43 26.49 5.50
C ASN A 546 -1.28 26.54 7.03
N ALA A 547 -0.20 25.94 7.55
CA ALA A 547 0.08 25.77 8.96
C ALA A 547 0.18 27.10 9.73
N VAL A 548 0.64 28.18 9.07
CA VAL A 548 0.90 29.50 9.69
C VAL A 548 -0.35 30.38 9.64
N THR A 549 -0.85 30.65 8.43
CA THR A 549 -1.94 31.63 8.22
C THR A 549 -3.32 31.04 8.52
N LYS A 550 -3.47 29.71 8.53
CA LYS A 550 -4.76 28.98 8.56
C LYS A 550 -5.74 29.41 7.45
N THR A 551 -5.25 30.02 6.37
CA THR A 551 -6.05 30.39 5.19
C THR A 551 -5.73 29.50 3.99
N ARG A 552 -6.45 29.71 2.88
CA ARG A 552 -6.27 29.00 1.59
C ARG A 552 -6.30 27.47 1.72
N PRO A 553 -7.31 26.87 2.39
CA PRO A 553 -7.47 25.42 2.41
C PRO A 553 -7.62 24.85 1.00
N PHE A 554 -7.32 23.57 0.85
CA PHE A 554 -7.49 22.85 -0.40
C PHE A 554 -8.97 22.75 -0.81
N TYR A 555 -9.19 22.52 -2.10
CA TYR A 555 -10.52 22.23 -2.63
C TYR A 555 -10.40 21.38 -3.88
N GLY A 556 -10.89 20.14 -3.79
CA GLY A 556 -10.71 19.09 -4.79
C GLY A 556 -10.35 17.75 -4.15
N LEU A 557 -9.66 16.91 -4.91
CA LEU A 557 -9.13 15.62 -4.47
C LEU A 557 -7.60 15.63 -4.41
N ILE A 558 -7.03 14.86 -3.48
CA ILE A 558 -5.61 14.47 -3.46
C ILE A 558 -5.60 12.94 -3.53
N ASP A 559 -5.02 12.38 -4.59
CA ASP A 559 -4.87 10.93 -4.74
C ASP A 559 -3.74 10.45 -3.84
N SER A 560 -2.53 10.95 -4.08
CA SER A 560 -1.35 10.52 -3.34
C SER A 560 -0.38 11.67 -3.08
N LEU A 561 0.36 11.55 -1.98
CA LEU A 561 1.39 12.50 -1.56
C LEU A 561 2.65 11.71 -1.15
N CYS A 562 3.80 12.14 -1.67
CA CYS A 562 5.11 11.49 -1.51
C CYS A 562 6.14 12.48 -0.95
N ILE A 563 6.98 12.00 -0.02
CA ILE A 563 8.19 12.67 0.46
C ILE A 563 9.38 11.73 0.27
N LEU A 564 10.51 12.28 -0.18
CA LEU A 564 11.82 11.62 -0.24
C LEU A 564 12.89 12.63 0.22
N TYR A 565 13.83 12.27 1.10
CA TYR A 565 14.93 13.13 1.55
C TYR A 565 16.16 13.09 0.60
N ALA A 566 15.87 13.04 -0.71
CA ALA A 566 16.84 13.08 -1.79
C ALA A 566 16.23 13.77 -3.02
N VAL A 567 17.09 14.20 -3.95
CA VAL A 567 16.68 14.76 -5.24
C VAL A 567 16.30 13.61 -6.17
N LYS A 568 15.00 13.45 -6.48
CA LYS A 568 14.52 12.40 -7.38
C LYS A 568 14.87 12.75 -8.83
N ASN A 569 15.27 11.75 -9.62
CA ASN A 569 15.63 11.94 -11.02
C ASN A 569 14.39 12.27 -11.86
N ALA A 570 14.53 13.23 -12.79
CA ALA A 570 13.48 13.64 -13.73
C ALA A 570 12.85 12.47 -14.50
N SER A 571 13.60 11.42 -14.84
CA SER A 571 13.04 10.23 -15.51
C SER A 571 12.05 9.46 -14.61
N VAL A 572 12.37 9.33 -13.31
CA VAL A 572 11.52 8.69 -12.31
C VAL A 572 10.29 9.56 -12.04
N ILE A 573 10.46 10.88 -11.93
CA ILE A 573 9.35 11.83 -11.79
C ILE A 573 8.42 11.77 -13.03
N ARG A 574 8.97 11.68 -14.25
CA ARG A 574 8.17 11.53 -15.48
C ARG A 574 7.42 10.20 -15.54
N TYR A 575 8.00 9.11 -15.03
CA TYR A 575 7.28 7.84 -14.87
C TYR A 575 6.14 7.96 -13.85
N GLU A 576 6.43 8.42 -12.63
CA GLU A 576 5.44 8.60 -11.54
C GLU A 576 4.26 9.52 -11.92
N ALA A 577 4.52 10.50 -12.78
CA ALA A 577 3.56 11.48 -13.27
C ALA A 577 2.82 11.07 -14.56
N THR A 578 3.15 9.92 -15.17
CA THR A 578 2.50 9.48 -16.42
C THR A 578 2.01 8.05 -16.42
N ILE A 579 2.35 7.24 -15.41
CA ILE A 579 1.66 5.98 -15.14
C ILE A 579 0.21 6.25 -14.73
N LEU A 580 -0.75 5.59 -15.36
CA LEU A 580 -2.18 5.67 -15.01
C LEU A 580 -2.66 4.44 -14.26
N CYS A 581 -2.27 3.24 -14.71
CA CYS A 581 -2.43 2.01 -13.96
C CYS A 581 -1.50 0.92 -14.52
N GLN A 582 -1.10 -0.03 -13.68
CA GLN A 582 -0.36 -1.24 -14.04
C GLN A 582 -0.95 -2.44 -13.29
N TYR A 583 -1.40 -3.46 -14.02
CA TYR A 583 -1.84 -4.73 -13.46
C TYR A 583 -0.75 -5.78 -13.69
N ARG A 584 0.00 -6.09 -12.62
CA ARG A 584 1.09 -7.07 -12.65
C ARG A 584 0.65 -8.52 -12.42
N PHE A 585 -0.59 -8.75 -12.00
CA PHE A 585 -1.17 -10.07 -11.61
C PHE A 585 -0.37 -10.91 -10.58
N ASN A 586 0.72 -10.36 -10.02
CA ASN A 586 1.65 -10.96 -9.08
C ASN A 586 1.20 -10.87 -7.61
N SER A 587 0.15 -10.09 -7.32
CA SER A 587 -0.58 -10.05 -6.05
C SER A 587 -1.64 -11.16 -5.97
N ASP A 588 -2.09 -11.48 -4.75
CA ASP A 588 -3.20 -12.43 -4.55
C ASP A 588 -4.56 -11.85 -4.99
N ASP A 589 -4.73 -10.52 -4.96
CA ASP A 589 -5.78 -9.84 -5.72
C ASP A 589 -5.26 -9.53 -7.14
N ILE A 590 -5.72 -10.32 -8.10
CA ILE A 590 -5.49 -10.14 -9.54
C ILE A 590 -6.16 -8.87 -10.12
N ASN A 591 -7.02 -8.21 -9.35
CA ASN A 591 -7.73 -7.00 -9.77
C ASN A 591 -7.10 -5.71 -9.21
N ALA A 592 -6.08 -5.80 -8.36
CA ALA A 592 -5.40 -4.64 -7.79
C ALA A 592 -4.54 -3.93 -8.86
N GLY A 593 -4.86 -2.66 -9.13
CA GLY A 593 -4.20 -1.85 -10.17
C GLY A 593 -3.25 -0.81 -9.59
N TRP A 594 -2.02 -0.77 -10.07
CA TRP A 594 -0.96 0.08 -9.51
C TRP A 594 -0.82 1.39 -10.30
N GLY A 595 -1.34 2.49 -9.75
CA GLY A 595 -1.27 3.82 -10.35
C GLY A 595 -1.70 4.90 -9.37
N PRO A 596 -2.03 6.11 -9.86
CA PRO A 596 -2.96 6.99 -9.16
C PRO A 596 -4.36 6.34 -9.07
N ASN A 597 -5.02 6.52 -7.93
CA ASN A 597 -6.36 6.07 -7.55
C ASN A 597 -6.56 4.54 -7.52
N ASN A 598 -5.49 3.74 -7.35
CA ASN A 598 -5.48 2.27 -7.19
C ASN A 598 -6.63 1.57 -7.94
N ILE A 599 -6.73 1.83 -9.25
CA ILE A 599 -7.92 1.50 -10.04
C ILE A 599 -8.14 -0.01 -9.96
N ARG A 600 -9.22 -0.44 -9.30
CA ARG A 600 -9.51 -1.87 -9.11
C ARG A 600 -10.32 -2.38 -10.28
N ALA A 601 -9.84 -3.47 -10.89
CA ALA A 601 -10.56 -4.16 -11.93
C ALA A 601 -11.73 -5.00 -11.36
N ARG A 602 -12.49 -5.60 -12.28
CA ARG A 602 -13.43 -6.70 -12.05
C ARG A 602 -13.13 -7.79 -13.07
N SER A 603 -13.20 -9.04 -12.65
CA SER A 603 -12.95 -10.17 -13.55
C SER A 603 -13.81 -11.37 -13.19
N GLN A 604 -14.06 -12.23 -14.19
CA GLN A 604 -14.87 -13.43 -14.05
C GLN A 604 -14.25 -14.57 -14.87
N HIS A 605 -14.31 -15.79 -14.34
CA HIS A 605 -13.77 -17.03 -14.93
C HIS A 605 -12.29 -17.01 -15.36
N VAL A 606 -11.52 -15.98 -15.02
CA VAL A 606 -10.06 -15.92 -15.16
C VAL A 606 -9.38 -16.60 -13.96
N TYR A 607 -8.12 -17.02 -14.14
CA TYR A 607 -7.32 -17.67 -13.10
C TYR A 607 -5.90 -17.10 -13.07
N ARG A 608 -5.26 -17.09 -11.90
CA ARG A 608 -3.83 -16.78 -11.78
C ARG A 608 -3.00 -17.99 -12.24
N SER A 609 -2.15 -17.82 -13.24
CA SER A 609 -1.21 -18.83 -13.76
C SER A 609 0.15 -18.62 -13.10
N LEU A 610 0.76 -19.64 -12.50
CA LEU A 610 2.02 -19.51 -11.77
C LEU A 610 3.20 -20.12 -12.55
N TRP A 611 4.23 -19.32 -12.84
CA TRP A 611 5.44 -19.73 -13.54
C TRP A 611 6.68 -19.07 -12.89
N TYR A 612 7.46 -19.82 -12.10
CA TYR A 612 8.75 -19.41 -11.52
C TYR A 612 8.83 -17.95 -11.03
N ASN A 613 8.25 -17.66 -9.86
CA ASN A 613 8.16 -16.33 -9.22
C ASN A 613 7.39 -15.24 -10.00
N GLN A 614 7.06 -15.43 -11.28
CA GLN A 614 6.13 -14.62 -12.05
C GLN A 614 4.74 -15.27 -12.07
N SER A 615 3.69 -14.48 -12.30
CA SER A 615 2.35 -15.02 -12.49
C SER A 615 1.42 -14.13 -13.32
N SER A 616 0.93 -14.72 -14.41
CA SER A 616 0.07 -14.08 -15.41
C SER A 616 -1.42 -14.36 -15.17
N LEU A 617 -2.29 -13.61 -15.86
CA LEU A 617 -3.73 -13.82 -15.85
C LEU A 617 -4.17 -14.73 -17.01
N LEU A 618 -4.67 -15.92 -16.69
CA LEU A 618 -5.15 -16.94 -17.64
C LEU A 618 -6.65 -16.75 -17.94
N PHE A 619 -6.95 -16.67 -19.23
CA PHE A 619 -8.28 -16.73 -19.82
C PHE A 619 -8.50 -18.13 -20.38
N ASN A 620 -9.65 -18.74 -20.05
CA ASN A 620 -10.02 -20.08 -20.51
C ASN A 620 -10.95 -20.02 -21.75
N ASP A 621 -11.45 -21.17 -22.17
CA ASP A 621 -12.41 -21.36 -23.27
C ASP A 621 -13.89 -21.12 -22.88
N SER A 622 -14.13 -20.65 -21.65
CA SER A 622 -15.42 -20.11 -21.22
C SER A 622 -15.43 -18.58 -21.28
N ASP A 623 -16.39 -17.93 -20.64
CA ASP A 623 -16.55 -16.47 -20.65
C ASP A 623 -15.64 -15.80 -19.62
N SER A 624 -14.33 -16.02 -19.78
CA SER A 624 -13.27 -15.31 -19.06
C SER A 624 -13.17 -13.87 -19.52
N TYR A 625 -13.27 -12.91 -18.62
CA TYR A 625 -12.97 -11.51 -18.92
C TYR A 625 -12.31 -10.80 -17.73
N PHE A 626 -11.62 -9.70 -18.05
CA PHE A 626 -11.05 -8.73 -17.12
C PHE A 626 -11.44 -7.33 -17.58
N GLN A 627 -11.97 -6.49 -16.69
CA GLN A 627 -12.54 -5.18 -17.00
C GLN A 627 -12.09 -4.16 -15.95
N SER A 628 -11.76 -2.93 -16.36
CA SER A 628 -11.41 -1.84 -15.46
C SER A 628 -11.97 -0.52 -15.98
N SER A 629 -12.40 0.36 -15.07
CA SER A 629 -13.01 1.66 -15.36
C SER A 629 -12.40 2.76 -14.49
N GLY A 630 -12.46 4.02 -14.95
CA GLY A 630 -12.06 5.19 -14.14
C GLY A 630 -10.76 5.87 -14.59
N PHE A 631 -10.23 5.55 -15.77
CA PHE A 631 -9.01 6.16 -16.33
C PHE A 631 -9.26 7.61 -16.84
N THR A 632 -9.50 8.53 -15.93
CA THR A 632 -9.84 9.95 -16.14
C THR A 632 -8.76 10.83 -16.81
N LEU A 633 -7.62 10.24 -17.20
CA LEU A 633 -6.53 10.90 -17.95
C LEU A 633 -6.20 10.23 -19.28
N LEU A 634 -6.85 9.12 -19.61
CA LEU A 634 -6.73 8.55 -20.94
C LEU A 634 -7.53 9.42 -21.91
N HIS A 635 -6.85 10.09 -22.84
CA HIS A 635 -7.44 10.59 -24.09
C HIS A 635 -8.64 11.55 -23.94
N SER A 636 -8.41 12.74 -23.37
CA SER A 636 -9.20 13.94 -23.73
C SER A 636 -8.52 14.66 -24.90
N ASN A 637 -9.18 15.68 -25.47
CA ASN A 637 -8.76 16.38 -26.70
C ASN A 637 -7.34 16.98 -26.71
N ALA A 638 -6.62 16.97 -25.58
CA ALA A 638 -5.24 17.47 -25.47
C ALA A 638 -4.19 16.38 -25.15
N TYR A 639 -4.57 15.12 -24.93
CA TYR A 639 -3.68 14.12 -24.32
C TYR A 639 -3.41 12.87 -25.17
N GLU A 640 -2.12 12.66 -25.41
CA GLU A 640 -1.52 11.41 -25.86
C GLU A 640 -1.68 10.28 -24.83
N TYR A 641 -1.59 9.03 -25.27
CA TYR A 641 -1.55 7.89 -24.35
C TYR A 641 -0.76 6.70 -24.91
N SER A 642 -0.41 5.77 -24.05
CA SER A 642 0.16 4.46 -24.42
C SER A 642 -0.45 3.33 -23.60
N VAL A 643 -0.57 2.15 -24.20
CA VAL A 643 -0.93 0.89 -23.56
C VAL A 643 0.16 -0.13 -23.90
N ALA A 644 0.63 -0.87 -22.91
CA ALA A 644 1.65 -1.90 -23.04
C ALA A 644 1.25 -3.14 -22.24
N PHE A 645 1.40 -4.35 -22.78
CA PHE A 645 1.13 -5.60 -22.06
C PHE A 645 1.78 -6.80 -22.74
N TRP A 646 1.99 -7.86 -21.96
CA TRP A 646 2.40 -9.17 -22.47
C TRP A 646 1.19 -10.02 -22.81
N LEU A 647 1.28 -10.78 -23.90
CA LEU A 647 0.22 -11.64 -24.43
C LEU A 647 0.78 -13.02 -24.80
N ARG A 648 -0.01 -14.07 -24.56
CA ARG A 648 0.31 -15.46 -24.95
C ARG A 648 -0.95 -16.23 -25.31
N LEU A 649 -1.33 -16.22 -26.59
CA LEU A 649 -2.52 -16.92 -27.08
C LEU A 649 -2.24 -18.38 -27.41
N LYS A 650 -3.14 -19.27 -27.00
CA LYS A 650 -3.18 -20.69 -27.39
C LYS A 650 -4.11 -20.82 -28.60
N ILE A 651 -3.58 -20.44 -29.76
CA ILE A 651 -4.34 -20.30 -31.01
C ILE A 651 -4.84 -21.67 -31.46
N GLN A 652 -6.17 -21.83 -31.47
CA GLN A 652 -6.86 -22.98 -32.03
C GLN A 652 -7.16 -22.74 -33.53
N LYS A 653 -7.44 -23.80 -34.29
CA LYS A 653 -7.91 -23.65 -35.68
C LYS A 653 -9.35 -23.11 -35.66
N PRO A 654 -9.68 -22.07 -36.42
CA PRO A 654 -11.04 -21.54 -36.46
C PRO A 654 -12.00 -22.51 -37.15
N GLU A 655 -13.21 -22.65 -36.61
CA GLU A 655 -14.28 -23.48 -37.18
C GLU A 655 -14.98 -22.81 -38.38
N LYS A 656 -14.88 -21.48 -38.48
CA LYS A 656 -15.53 -20.66 -39.50
C LYS A 656 -14.47 -19.76 -40.17
N ALA A 657 -14.62 -19.51 -41.47
CA ALA A 657 -13.80 -18.52 -42.16
C ALA A 657 -14.07 -17.09 -41.62
N ASN A 658 -13.09 -16.21 -41.77
CA ASN A 658 -13.16 -14.82 -41.25
C ASN A 658 -13.39 -14.77 -39.73
N SER A 659 -12.75 -15.69 -39.00
CA SER A 659 -12.75 -15.68 -37.53
C SER A 659 -11.72 -14.70 -36.97
N ALA A 660 -12.00 -14.20 -35.76
CA ALA A 660 -11.07 -13.34 -35.02
C ALA A 660 -11.12 -13.68 -33.51
N ILE A 661 -9.96 -13.63 -32.85
CA ILE A 661 -9.86 -13.65 -31.39
C ILE A 661 -9.82 -12.20 -30.94
N ALA A 662 -10.81 -11.72 -30.18
CA ALA A 662 -10.69 -10.40 -29.55
C ALA A 662 -9.75 -10.48 -28.35
N VAL A 663 -8.90 -9.47 -28.19
CA VAL A 663 -7.95 -9.39 -27.08
C VAL A 663 -8.34 -8.26 -26.14
N LEU A 664 -8.37 -7.02 -26.64
CA LEU A 664 -8.54 -5.81 -25.82
C LEU A 664 -9.52 -4.81 -26.46
N GLN A 665 -10.30 -4.13 -25.62
CA GLN A 665 -11.28 -3.11 -25.99
C GLN A 665 -11.05 -1.85 -25.16
N LEU A 666 -11.08 -0.67 -25.80
CA LEU A 666 -11.08 0.63 -25.14
C LEU A 666 -12.40 1.36 -25.40
N THR A 667 -13.06 1.79 -24.32
CA THR A 667 -14.35 2.49 -24.35
C THR A 667 -14.26 3.79 -23.55
N SER A 668 -15.01 4.82 -23.96
CA SER A 668 -15.22 6.05 -23.17
C SER A 668 -16.71 6.27 -22.95
N SER A 669 -17.07 6.76 -21.76
CA SER A 669 -18.38 7.39 -21.53
C SER A 669 -18.55 8.64 -22.42
N ILE A 670 -19.80 8.99 -22.73
CA ILE A 670 -20.22 10.24 -23.39
C ILE A 670 -21.34 10.86 -22.53
N PRO A 671 -21.06 11.91 -21.74
CA PRO A 671 -22.06 12.56 -20.88
C PRO A 671 -23.25 13.18 -21.63
N ALA A 672 -23.08 13.53 -22.91
CA ALA A 672 -24.04 14.31 -23.70
C ALA A 672 -25.30 13.55 -24.18
N LEU A 673 -25.42 12.25 -23.92
CA LEU A 673 -26.53 11.42 -24.41
C LEU A 673 -27.31 10.71 -23.29
N SER A 674 -26.60 10.22 -22.28
CA SER A 674 -27.12 9.82 -20.95
C SER A 674 -25.92 9.60 -20.03
N SER A 675 -26.15 9.37 -18.73
CA SER A 675 -25.09 8.91 -17.81
C SER A 675 -24.41 7.60 -18.24
N ASP A 676 -25.14 6.76 -18.96
CA ASP A 676 -24.84 5.35 -19.24
C ASP A 676 -24.50 5.12 -20.75
N SER A 677 -24.22 6.20 -21.48
CA SER A 677 -23.89 6.16 -22.92
C SER A 677 -22.39 6.02 -23.12
N TYR A 678 -21.94 4.96 -23.82
CA TYR A 678 -20.51 4.70 -24.09
C TYR A 678 -20.24 4.58 -25.60
N THR A 679 -19.05 5.02 -26.01
CA THR A 679 -18.50 4.80 -27.36
C THR A 679 -17.29 3.88 -27.31
N CYS A 680 -17.05 3.14 -28.41
CA CYS A 680 -15.81 2.41 -28.59
C CYS A 680 -14.78 3.27 -29.32
N VAL A 681 -13.63 3.40 -28.67
CA VAL A 681 -12.47 4.12 -29.21
C VAL A 681 -11.65 3.19 -30.09
N MET A 682 -11.29 2.01 -29.55
CA MET A 682 -10.48 1.02 -30.24
C MET A 682 -10.84 -0.39 -29.78
N SER A 683 -10.71 -1.37 -30.67
CA SER A 683 -10.69 -2.80 -30.34
C SER A 683 -9.51 -3.48 -31.04
N MET A 684 -8.84 -4.38 -30.34
CA MET A 684 -7.68 -5.15 -30.77
C MET A 684 -8.06 -6.62 -30.91
N HIS A 685 -7.65 -7.24 -32.01
CA HIS A 685 -7.94 -8.64 -32.32
C HIS A 685 -6.77 -9.33 -33.01
N VAL A 686 -6.70 -10.66 -32.87
CA VAL A 686 -5.75 -11.53 -33.54
C VAL A 686 -6.50 -12.41 -34.52
N TYR A 687 -6.01 -12.48 -35.75
CA TYR A 687 -6.56 -13.35 -36.78
C TYR A 687 -5.92 -14.75 -36.70
N PRO A 688 -6.65 -15.81 -36.33
CA PRO A 688 -6.05 -17.13 -36.08
C PRO A 688 -5.58 -17.85 -37.36
N GLU A 689 -6.09 -17.47 -38.53
CA GLU A 689 -5.73 -18.09 -39.83
C GLU A 689 -4.31 -17.73 -40.28
N ASN A 690 -3.86 -16.49 -40.02
CA ASN A 690 -2.58 -15.95 -40.48
C ASN A 690 -1.66 -15.46 -39.33
N GLN A 691 -2.15 -15.49 -38.07
CA GLN A 691 -1.45 -15.08 -36.86
C GLN A 691 -1.04 -13.59 -36.82
N THR A 692 -1.79 -12.69 -37.50
CA THR A 692 -1.49 -11.24 -37.50
C THR A 692 -2.42 -10.43 -36.58
N LEU A 693 -1.97 -9.24 -36.18
CA LEU A 693 -2.75 -8.25 -35.43
C LEU A 693 -3.66 -7.39 -36.33
N GLY A 694 -4.87 -7.14 -35.84
CA GLY A 694 -5.79 -6.15 -36.38
C GLY A 694 -6.36 -5.24 -35.29
N TYR A 695 -6.65 -4.00 -35.66
CA TYR A 695 -7.30 -3.00 -34.83
C TYR A 695 -8.50 -2.42 -35.55
N PHE A 696 -9.63 -2.25 -34.86
CA PHE A 696 -10.85 -1.66 -35.42
C PHE A 696 -11.31 -0.48 -34.57
N PHE A 697 -11.64 0.62 -35.24
CA PHE A 697 -12.02 1.91 -34.68
C PHE A 697 -13.50 2.21 -35.02
N PRO A 698 -14.47 1.82 -34.18
CA PRO A 698 -15.89 1.81 -34.57
C PRO A 698 -16.48 3.19 -34.84
N GLY A 699 -16.01 4.23 -34.14
CA GLY A 699 -16.47 5.61 -34.34
C GLY A 699 -16.28 6.15 -35.77
N ILE A 700 -15.31 5.61 -36.52
CA ILE A 700 -15.02 6.00 -37.91
C ILE A 700 -15.15 4.84 -38.92
N PHE A 701 -15.55 3.66 -38.44
CA PHE A 701 -15.64 2.40 -39.17
C PHE A 701 -14.33 2.01 -39.91
N GLN A 702 -13.18 2.23 -39.28
CA GLN A 702 -11.87 1.94 -39.87
C GLN A 702 -11.26 0.65 -39.29
N LEU A 703 -10.88 -0.27 -40.18
CA LEU A 703 -10.06 -1.45 -39.86
C LEU A 703 -8.59 -1.17 -40.20
N VAL A 704 -7.67 -1.65 -39.37
CA VAL A 704 -6.22 -1.45 -39.47
C VAL A 704 -5.52 -2.79 -39.24
N ASN A 705 -5.04 -3.42 -40.30
CA ASN A 705 -4.29 -4.68 -40.24
C ASN A 705 -2.80 -4.38 -40.17
N VAL A 706 -2.12 -4.76 -39.08
CA VAL A 706 -0.75 -4.33 -38.81
C VAL A 706 0.26 -5.20 -39.57
N SER A 707 0.74 -4.67 -40.69
CA SER A 707 1.72 -5.32 -41.57
C SER A 707 3.00 -5.68 -40.83
N GLY A 708 3.39 -6.95 -40.87
CA GLY A 708 4.63 -7.44 -40.25
C GLY A 708 4.51 -7.86 -38.79
N SER A 709 3.31 -7.85 -38.20
CA SER A 709 3.03 -8.49 -36.90
C SER A 709 3.01 -10.01 -37.00
N PHE A 710 3.40 -10.72 -35.93
CA PHE A 710 3.30 -12.19 -35.85
C PHE A 710 3.09 -12.72 -34.43
N ILE A 711 1.88 -13.23 -34.15
CA ILE A 711 1.48 -13.81 -32.86
C ILE A 711 1.72 -15.32 -32.87
N GLY A 712 2.92 -15.73 -32.47
CA GLY A 712 3.28 -17.14 -32.33
C GLY A 712 2.36 -17.90 -31.36
N ASN A 713 1.99 -19.14 -31.72
CA ASN A 713 1.11 -19.95 -30.90
C ASN A 713 1.77 -20.38 -29.58
N ASN A 714 1.14 -20.05 -28.46
CA ASN A 714 1.57 -20.35 -27.08
C ASN A 714 2.92 -19.74 -26.66
N THR A 715 3.44 -18.78 -27.43
CA THR A 715 4.63 -17.97 -27.11
C THR A 715 4.24 -16.63 -26.50
N TRP A 716 5.05 -16.12 -25.57
CA TRP A 716 4.92 -14.74 -25.06
C TRP A 716 5.32 -13.73 -26.13
N ILE A 717 4.59 -12.61 -26.19
CA ILE A 717 4.89 -11.46 -27.03
C ILE A 717 4.49 -10.17 -26.30
N HIS A 718 5.33 -9.12 -26.37
CA HIS A 718 5.02 -7.83 -25.78
C HIS A 718 4.36 -6.91 -26.82
N ILE A 719 3.14 -6.45 -26.54
CA ILE A 719 2.36 -5.59 -27.42
C ILE A 719 2.34 -4.17 -26.86
N GLY A 720 2.59 -3.19 -27.72
CA GLY A 720 2.47 -1.77 -27.40
C GLY A 720 1.59 -1.03 -28.41
N VAL A 721 0.75 -0.12 -27.93
CA VAL A 721 -0.01 0.83 -28.74
C VAL A 721 0.17 2.22 -28.14
N ALA A 722 0.49 3.21 -28.97
CA ALA A 722 0.51 4.62 -28.54
C ALA A 722 -0.32 5.50 -29.48
N TYR A 723 -0.93 6.53 -28.91
CA TYR A 723 -1.68 7.56 -29.62
C TYR A 723 -0.91 8.89 -29.54
N GLU A 724 -0.47 9.36 -30.70
CA GLU A 724 0.30 10.58 -30.94
C GLU A 724 -0.66 11.64 -31.52
N SER A 725 -0.85 12.72 -30.77
CA SER A 725 -1.86 13.76 -31.07
C SER A 725 -1.47 14.55 -32.33
N PRO A 726 -2.42 14.93 -33.22
CA PRO A 726 -3.88 14.81 -33.09
C PRO A 726 -4.52 13.58 -33.76
N ASP A 727 -3.77 12.78 -34.54
CA ASP A 727 -4.36 11.87 -35.51
C ASP A 727 -3.51 10.62 -35.83
N THR A 728 -2.53 10.23 -34.99
CA THR A 728 -1.63 9.11 -35.29
C THR A 728 -1.70 8.00 -34.24
N TYR A 729 -1.83 6.75 -34.70
CA TYR A 729 -1.58 5.55 -33.90
C TYR A 729 -0.25 4.89 -34.29
N LEU A 730 0.52 4.49 -33.27
CA LEU A 730 1.80 3.80 -33.36
C LEU A 730 1.66 2.40 -32.75
N PHE A 731 2.11 1.37 -33.47
CA PHE A 731 1.97 -0.03 -33.09
C PHE A 731 3.33 -0.69 -32.92
N TYR A 732 3.53 -1.32 -31.76
CA TYR A 732 4.79 -1.91 -31.32
C TYR A 732 4.63 -3.40 -30.99
N GLU A 733 5.65 -4.17 -31.32
CA GLU A 733 5.76 -5.60 -31.03
C GLU A 733 7.19 -5.89 -30.56
N ASN A 734 7.34 -6.49 -29.38
CA ASN A 734 8.63 -6.75 -28.72
C ASN A 734 9.56 -5.51 -28.69
N GLY A 735 8.98 -4.36 -28.34
CA GLY A 735 9.67 -3.07 -28.24
C GLY A 735 9.87 -2.33 -29.58
N LYS A 736 9.78 -3.04 -30.70
CA LYS A 736 10.00 -2.48 -32.04
C LYS A 736 8.72 -1.85 -32.60
N LEU A 737 8.81 -0.63 -33.11
CA LEU A 737 7.74 -0.03 -33.92
C LEU A 737 7.56 -0.84 -35.21
N ILE A 738 6.39 -1.44 -35.40
CA ILE A 738 6.06 -2.25 -36.58
C ILE A 738 5.13 -1.51 -37.56
N ALA A 739 4.30 -0.58 -37.10
CA ALA A 739 3.52 0.29 -38.00
C ALA A 739 3.13 1.64 -37.40
N ARG A 740 2.78 2.58 -38.29
CA ARG A 740 2.21 3.90 -38.00
C ARG A 740 1.00 4.10 -38.91
N TYR A 741 -0.12 4.54 -38.35
CA TYR A 741 -1.33 4.88 -39.10
C TYR A 741 -1.85 6.25 -38.69
N THR A 742 -1.99 7.16 -39.65
CA THR A 742 -2.47 8.53 -39.43
C THR A 742 -3.78 8.75 -40.18
N HIS A 743 -4.83 9.19 -39.49
CA HIS A 743 -6.12 9.53 -40.11
C HIS A 743 -6.79 10.69 -39.37
N ARG A 744 -7.10 11.77 -40.10
CA ARG A 744 -7.86 12.99 -39.70
C ARG A 744 -9.29 12.79 -39.14
N ARG A 745 -9.59 11.61 -38.61
CA ARG A 745 -10.84 11.28 -37.93
C ARG A 745 -10.60 10.47 -36.66
N PHE A 746 -9.37 10.07 -36.32
CA PHE A 746 -9.10 9.53 -34.98
C PHE A 746 -9.36 10.60 -33.91
N SER A 747 -9.06 11.86 -34.22
CA SER A 747 -9.53 13.06 -33.52
C SER A 747 -11.06 13.22 -33.37
N LEU A 748 -11.89 12.45 -34.08
CA LEU A 748 -13.36 12.46 -33.96
C LEU A 748 -13.90 11.30 -33.10
N VAL A 749 -13.03 10.49 -32.50
CA VAL A 749 -13.41 9.41 -31.57
C VAL A 749 -13.07 9.77 -30.11
N ILE A 750 -12.48 10.95 -29.88
CA ILE A 750 -12.15 11.49 -28.55
C ILE A 750 -13.42 11.95 -27.82
N SER A 751 -13.36 12.02 -26.49
CA SER A 751 -14.37 12.66 -25.66
C SER A 751 -13.77 13.83 -24.87
N ASP A 752 -14.54 14.90 -24.69
CA ASP A 752 -14.16 16.08 -23.91
C ASP A 752 -13.98 15.75 -22.41
N ASP A 753 -14.72 14.75 -21.90
CA ASP A 753 -14.71 14.27 -20.50
C ASP A 753 -14.54 12.73 -20.47
N PRO A 754 -13.30 12.24 -20.65
CA PRO A 754 -13.04 10.84 -21.00
C PRO A 754 -12.98 9.94 -19.77
N ARG A 755 -14.12 9.37 -19.38
CA ARG A 755 -14.16 8.27 -18.40
C ARG A 755 -13.91 6.95 -19.12
N PHE A 756 -12.63 6.63 -19.32
CA PHE A 756 -12.22 5.40 -20.00
C PHE A 756 -12.49 4.15 -19.17
N SER A 757 -12.83 3.08 -19.89
CA SER A 757 -12.85 1.71 -19.39
C SER A 757 -12.21 0.77 -20.43
N VAL A 758 -11.43 -0.19 -19.94
CA VAL A 758 -10.77 -1.25 -20.71
C VAL A 758 -11.42 -2.59 -20.40
N THR A 759 -11.54 -3.44 -21.42
CA THR A 759 -11.97 -4.84 -21.28
C THR A 759 -11.02 -5.75 -22.05
N VAL A 760 -10.66 -6.87 -21.45
CA VAL A 760 -9.76 -7.88 -22.00
C VAL A 760 -10.45 -9.24 -21.93
N GLY A 761 -10.42 -9.99 -23.04
CA GLY A 761 -11.12 -11.28 -23.19
C GLY A 761 -12.66 -11.19 -23.24
N GLY A 762 -13.30 -12.37 -23.16
CA GLY A 762 -14.75 -12.56 -23.11
C GLY A 762 -15.43 -12.77 -24.48
N ALA A 763 -16.62 -13.39 -24.47
CA ALA A 763 -17.42 -13.65 -25.68
C ALA A 763 -18.56 -12.62 -25.90
N TYR A 764 -18.46 -11.43 -25.29
CA TYR A 764 -19.47 -10.34 -25.33
C TYR A 764 -19.66 -9.68 -26.71
N LEU A 765 -19.34 -10.41 -27.77
CA LEU A 765 -19.17 -9.99 -29.16
C LEU A 765 -20.11 -10.73 -30.11
N ASP A 766 -20.72 -11.82 -29.63
CA ASP A 766 -21.80 -12.52 -30.31
C ASP A 766 -23.13 -12.12 -29.65
N ASP A 767 -24.07 -11.59 -30.44
CA ASP A 767 -25.40 -11.19 -29.96
C ASP A 767 -26.41 -12.34 -29.88
N SER A 768 -26.00 -13.58 -30.16
CA SER A 768 -26.84 -14.77 -30.03
C SER A 768 -26.86 -15.43 -28.65
N ASP A 769 -25.98 -15.06 -27.71
CA ASP A 769 -26.01 -15.60 -26.33
C ASP A 769 -27.00 -14.81 -25.43
N PRO A 770 -28.04 -15.46 -24.88
CA PRO A 770 -29.03 -14.81 -24.00
C PRO A 770 -28.60 -14.70 -22.53
N ASN A 771 -27.51 -15.36 -22.08
CA ASN A 771 -27.12 -15.45 -20.67
C ASN A 771 -25.95 -14.53 -20.31
N LYS A 772 -25.92 -13.31 -20.86
CA LYS A 772 -24.90 -12.30 -20.58
C LYS A 772 -25.10 -11.72 -19.15
N PRO A 773 -24.07 -11.66 -18.29
CA PRO A 773 -24.19 -11.07 -16.94
C PRO A 773 -24.46 -9.55 -16.92
N ASP A 774 -24.99 -9.05 -15.80
CA ASP A 774 -25.47 -7.66 -15.61
C ASP A 774 -24.36 -6.59 -15.41
N ASN A 775 -23.15 -6.81 -15.92
CA ASN A 775 -21.94 -6.06 -15.55
C ASN A 775 -21.65 -4.82 -16.42
N PHE A 776 -22.44 -3.77 -16.18
CA PHE A 776 -22.17 -2.34 -16.45
C PHE A 776 -21.82 -1.92 -17.91
N GLU A 777 -22.82 -1.29 -18.55
CA GLU A 777 -22.72 -0.13 -19.47
C GLU A 777 -22.00 -0.27 -20.84
N GLN A 778 -21.18 -1.30 -21.09
CA GLN A 778 -20.40 -1.41 -22.36
C GLN A 778 -21.16 -2.03 -23.57
N MET A 779 -22.43 -2.40 -23.43
CA MET A 779 -23.17 -3.30 -24.35
C MET A 779 -23.24 -2.86 -25.82
N LYS A 780 -23.09 -1.57 -26.15
CA LYS A 780 -23.35 -1.03 -27.51
C LYS A 780 -22.13 -0.98 -28.43
N CYS A 781 -20.93 -1.23 -27.89
CA CYS A 781 -19.65 -1.10 -28.59
C CYS A 781 -19.53 -1.97 -29.86
N PHE A 782 -20.13 -3.16 -29.81
CA PHE A 782 -19.95 -4.23 -30.78
C PHE A 782 -21.15 -4.41 -31.73
N ALA A 783 -22.11 -3.50 -31.70
CA ALA A 783 -23.23 -3.45 -32.66
C ALA A 783 -22.86 -2.77 -34.01
N ARG A 784 -21.58 -2.46 -34.27
CA ARG A 784 -21.09 -1.74 -35.46
C ARG A 784 -19.74 -2.28 -36.00
N ILE A 785 -19.53 -3.60 -35.99
CA ILE A 785 -18.29 -4.24 -36.49
C ILE A 785 -18.45 -4.68 -37.95
N PRO A 786 -17.36 -4.79 -38.73
CA PRO A 786 -17.23 -5.79 -39.78
C PRO A 786 -17.66 -7.21 -39.32
N ALA A 787 -18.21 -8.01 -40.24
CA ALA A 787 -18.80 -9.31 -39.93
C ALA A 787 -17.74 -10.43 -39.68
N PHE A 788 -17.04 -10.36 -38.55
CA PHE A 788 -16.13 -11.40 -38.06
C PHE A 788 -16.85 -12.48 -37.25
N ASN A 789 -16.41 -13.73 -37.37
CA ASN A 789 -16.80 -14.81 -36.48
C ASN A 789 -15.92 -14.76 -35.22
N TYR A 790 -16.35 -14.02 -34.20
CA TYR A 790 -15.57 -13.88 -32.97
C TYR A 790 -15.43 -15.21 -32.21
N THR A 791 -14.24 -15.43 -31.67
CA THR A 791 -13.82 -16.62 -30.92
C THR A 791 -13.27 -16.21 -29.56
N LYS A 792 -13.51 -17.03 -28.54
CA LYS A 792 -13.15 -16.71 -27.14
C LYS A 792 -11.63 -16.68 -26.97
N MET A 793 -11.13 -15.73 -26.17
CA MET A 793 -9.70 -15.60 -25.90
C MET A 793 -9.20 -16.72 -24.99
N TYR A 794 -8.49 -17.69 -25.57
CA TYR A 794 -7.78 -18.72 -24.81
C TYR A 794 -6.27 -18.40 -24.74
N GLY A 795 -5.77 -18.04 -23.56
CA GLY A 795 -4.40 -17.54 -23.43
C GLY A 795 -4.11 -16.85 -22.10
N GLU A 796 -2.91 -16.30 -21.96
CA GLU A 796 -2.45 -15.57 -20.77
C GLU A 796 -2.10 -14.12 -21.14
N ILE A 797 -2.23 -13.18 -20.20
CA ILE A 797 -1.66 -11.81 -20.28
C ILE A 797 -0.81 -11.50 -19.05
N ASP A 798 0.14 -10.59 -19.16
CA ASP A 798 0.87 -10.05 -18.00
C ASP A 798 1.21 -8.55 -18.15
N ASP A 799 1.54 -7.89 -17.04
CA ASP A 799 2.02 -6.50 -16.92
C ASP A 799 1.20 -5.46 -17.73
N LEU A 800 -0.14 -5.55 -17.64
CA LEU A 800 -1.05 -4.67 -18.38
C LEU A 800 -1.00 -3.22 -17.85
N THR A 801 -0.40 -2.33 -18.64
CA THR A 801 0.07 -1.01 -18.22
C THR A 801 -0.42 0.12 -19.12
N PHE A 802 -0.84 1.24 -18.52
CA PHE A 802 -1.42 2.41 -19.19
C PHE A 802 -0.67 3.70 -18.83
N TYR A 803 -0.43 4.57 -19.81
CA TYR A 803 0.29 5.84 -19.64
C TYR A 803 -0.42 7.04 -20.30
N SER A 804 -0.36 8.22 -19.68
CA SER A 804 -0.86 9.50 -20.22
C SER A 804 0.16 10.25 -21.09
N ARG A 805 0.85 9.52 -21.97
CA ARG A 805 1.78 10.05 -22.99
C ARG A 805 2.09 9.03 -24.08
N VAL A 806 2.72 9.44 -25.17
CA VAL A 806 3.50 8.52 -26.00
C VAL A 806 4.72 7.98 -25.21
N LEU A 807 4.93 6.66 -25.25
CA LEU A 807 6.20 6.01 -24.98
C LEU A 807 7.01 5.92 -26.27
N ASN A 808 8.32 6.12 -26.19
CA ASN A 808 9.21 5.92 -27.34
C ASN A 808 9.67 4.45 -27.47
N ALA A 809 10.34 4.11 -28.58
CA ALA A 809 10.75 2.73 -28.87
C ALA A 809 11.71 2.12 -27.82
N SER A 810 12.60 2.89 -27.19
CA SER A 810 13.48 2.34 -26.14
C SER A 810 12.73 2.09 -24.83
N GLU A 811 11.66 2.83 -24.56
CA GLU A 811 10.78 2.61 -23.40
C GLU A 811 9.91 1.36 -23.61
N PHE A 812 9.31 1.20 -24.80
CA PHE A 812 8.62 -0.04 -25.17
C PHE A 812 9.57 -1.26 -25.21
N LEU A 813 10.84 -1.07 -25.56
CA LEU A 813 11.87 -2.12 -25.48
C LEU A 813 12.20 -2.47 -24.02
N THR A 814 12.35 -1.48 -23.15
CA THR A 814 12.59 -1.72 -21.70
C THR A 814 11.47 -2.56 -21.08
N LEU A 815 10.20 -2.32 -21.47
CA LEU A 815 9.05 -3.14 -21.07
C LEU A 815 9.02 -4.53 -21.74
N ALA A 816 9.55 -4.65 -22.96
CA ALA A 816 9.69 -5.93 -23.67
C ALA A 816 10.89 -6.77 -23.18
N GLU A 817 11.81 -6.20 -22.42
CA GLU A 817 12.94 -6.92 -21.82
C GLU A 817 12.63 -7.37 -20.38
N SER A 818 11.74 -6.67 -19.65
CA SER A 818 11.49 -6.89 -18.21
C SER A 818 10.83 -8.22 -17.81
N HIS A 819 10.31 -9.00 -18.77
CA HIS A 819 9.77 -10.35 -18.53
C HIS A 819 10.83 -11.45 -18.79
N ILE A 820 11.95 -11.11 -19.45
CA ILE A 820 13.04 -12.04 -19.82
C ILE A 820 14.09 -12.11 -18.69
N THR A 821 14.06 -11.16 -17.74
CA THR A 821 14.91 -11.07 -16.54
C THR A 821 14.20 -11.54 -15.29
#